data_AF-A0A4Q2Z0I3-F1
#
_entry.id   AF-A0A4Q2Z0I3-F1
#
_cell.length_a   1.000
_cell.length_b   1.000
_cell.length_c   1.000
_cell.angle_alpha   90.00
_cell.angle_beta   90.00
_cell.angle_gamma   90.00
#
_symmetry.space_group_name_H-M   'P 1'
#
loop_
_entity.id
_entity.type
_entity.pdbx_description
1 polymer ?
#
loop_
_entity_poly.entity_id
_entity_poly.type
_entity_poly.pdbx_seq_one_letter_code
_entity_poly.pdbx_strand_id
1 'polypeptide(L)'
;MPIPVKSLIISWRSIALSLLLSVVVGLLAVAEPIDRIAESAVGWSAWRPVSGDTVILALDDKTMQAVEDRDFNVVHHAQLISAVDATSAKRLFVDFSYDRRLKDPAFPKLADAVRHMGKRIVLAVPGNDTEGTTTVVNNWPDPAFGTDAGQACICWEYDFWQVWRVPLAVSANGRLLPSFSALLADRHPERPEIFSLDLSYDTKTITQYSAIDLMSGELDPELLRGKDVIFAPASATSPDQHYLPGHDKVFGAYIHLIAGEALKRGSPIDIGWAPPLFIASIILCGALAFGGSRWYLSIALATTLLLIIAKVLLGLSLISVQIGAACFLVVTLSANVSRTRRRHSAQRENPISGLPNFEALRSQTPFGSATVVAAKVVNFEDLAAFIPGDGIGKLVEQVTRRLQLASQGTTLHHDLDGTFAWLVPYYQHSQIEGQLAGLAALFNAPLTIGELRVDVAIAFGVNDEFEGSNAQRLAAALVAAERAIRTRSLWTKYTSRQKEDAGWQLSFHSQLEDALTGGDIWVAFQPQYEIATNKLVGVEALARWTHPTRGPIPPDEFIVQAEKSQDIYRLTLFVMDQAIRSAAQLHERGAQINMSVNLSATLLDHSDLVGTIRVMLTAHHLPPEALTIEITETAQIENSRQARQTLAQLRRTGIRLSIDDYGTGQSNLEYLTEIEADEIKIDKRFVMTMRDSQRNLEVVKSTIDLAHRLGAVAVAEGIEDGETMALLASLGCDVGQGYHLGKPQLFSELIATLSTLPQNRTA
;
A
#
# COMPACT_ATOMS: atom_id res chain seq x y z
N MET A 1 12.32 -32.60 -3.71
CA MET A 1 11.36 -31.86 -4.56
C MET A 1 11.62 -30.36 -4.36
N PRO A 2 11.91 -29.57 -5.40
CA PRO A 2 12.05 -28.13 -5.23
C PRO A 2 10.66 -27.55 -4.95
N ILE A 3 10.53 -26.88 -3.80
CA ILE A 3 9.32 -26.15 -3.42
C ILE A 3 9.09 -25.07 -4.49
N PRO A 4 7.91 -24.97 -5.12
CA PRO A 4 7.66 -23.98 -6.15
C PRO A 4 7.83 -22.58 -5.56
N VAL A 5 8.83 -21.85 -6.06
CA VAL A 5 9.28 -20.51 -5.59
C VAL A 5 8.17 -19.44 -5.65
N LYS A 6 7.00 -19.75 -6.21
CA LYS A 6 5.88 -18.83 -6.40
C LYS A 6 4.98 -18.60 -5.16
N SER A 7 5.22 -19.24 -4.02
CA SER A 7 4.34 -19.12 -2.82
C SER A 7 4.95 -18.43 -1.59
N LEU A 8 6.22 -18.00 -1.63
CA LEU A 8 6.86 -17.38 -0.47
C LEU A 8 6.43 -15.91 -0.29
N ILE A 9 6.04 -15.54 0.93
CA ILE A 9 5.59 -14.18 1.29
C ILE A 9 6.70 -13.14 1.14
N ILE A 10 7.95 -13.57 1.30
CA ILE A 10 9.14 -12.74 1.16
C ILE A 10 10.09 -13.41 0.15
N SER A 11 10.85 -12.61 -0.59
CA SER A 11 11.75 -13.14 -1.61
C SER A 11 12.86 -13.99 -0.99
N TRP A 12 13.31 -15.02 -1.71
CA TRP A 12 14.43 -15.87 -1.26
C TRP A 12 15.69 -15.05 -0.94
N ARG A 13 15.92 -13.95 -1.68
CA ARG A 13 17.02 -13.01 -1.46
C ARG A 13 16.95 -12.37 -0.08
N SER A 14 15.74 -12.02 0.39
CA SER A 14 15.54 -11.41 1.72
C SER A 14 15.82 -12.41 2.83
N ILE A 15 15.45 -13.68 2.62
CA ILE A 15 15.75 -14.78 3.56
C ILE A 15 17.26 -15.00 3.64
N ALA A 16 17.92 -15.15 2.48
CA ALA A 16 19.36 -15.35 2.39
C ALA A 16 20.16 -14.20 3.04
N LEU A 17 19.75 -12.95 2.79
CA LEU A 17 20.39 -11.78 3.41
C LEU A 17 20.21 -11.76 4.93
N SER A 18 19.01 -12.08 5.43
CA SER A 18 18.75 -12.13 6.88
C SER A 18 19.60 -13.21 7.57
N LEU A 19 19.75 -14.37 6.94
CA LEU A 19 20.64 -15.44 7.41
C LEU A 19 22.10 -15.01 7.41
N LEU A 20 22.58 -14.41 6.32
CA LEU A 20 23.96 -13.93 6.20
C LEU A 20 24.28 -12.88 7.27
N LEU A 21 23.40 -11.90 7.47
CA LEU A 21 23.57 -10.91 8.53
C LEU A 21 23.56 -11.53 9.92
N SER A 22 22.73 -12.54 10.15
CA SER A 22 22.68 -13.24 11.45
C SER A 22 23.95 -14.03 11.73
N VAL A 23 24.56 -14.63 10.71
CA VAL A 23 25.89 -15.28 10.81
C VAL A 23 26.97 -14.24 11.14
N VAL A 24 26.94 -13.07 10.48
CA VAL A 24 27.86 -11.96 10.81
C VAL A 24 27.69 -11.48 12.25
N VAL A 25 26.45 -11.32 12.72
CA VAL A 25 26.16 -10.96 14.12
C VAL A 25 26.71 -11.99 15.10
N GLY A 26 26.62 -13.29 14.78
CA GLY A 26 27.22 -14.35 15.58
C GLY A 26 28.76 -14.31 15.58
N LEU A 27 29.38 -14.17 14.41
CA LEU A 27 30.85 -14.12 14.28
C LEU A 27 31.48 -12.89 14.95
N LEU A 28 30.79 -11.74 14.90
CA LEU A 28 31.27 -10.49 15.48
C LEU A 28 30.81 -10.30 16.94
N ALA A 29 30.12 -11.28 17.52
CA ALA A 29 29.57 -11.23 18.89
C ALA A 29 28.72 -9.96 19.18
N VAL A 30 28.13 -9.34 18.15
CA VAL A 30 27.41 -8.05 18.28
C VAL A 30 26.21 -8.15 19.23
N ALA A 31 25.61 -9.33 19.31
CA ALA A 31 24.45 -9.61 20.15
C ALA A 31 24.81 -10.16 21.55
N GLU A 32 26.09 -10.28 21.88
CA GLU A 32 26.56 -10.79 23.17
C GLU A 32 26.02 -10.02 24.39
N PRO A 33 25.85 -8.68 24.38
CA PRO A 33 25.24 -7.97 25.51
C PRO A 33 23.86 -8.52 25.92
N ILE A 34 23.07 -8.98 24.95
CA ILE A 34 21.74 -9.56 25.21
C ILE A 34 21.87 -10.90 25.91
N ASP A 35 22.83 -11.72 25.47
CA ASP A 35 23.15 -13.00 26.09
C ASP A 35 23.64 -12.82 27.54
N ARG A 36 24.48 -11.82 27.79
CA ARG A 36 24.99 -11.46 29.13
C ARG A 36 23.88 -11.00 30.08
N ILE A 37 22.94 -10.18 29.60
CA ILE A 37 21.77 -9.77 30.40
C ILE A 37 20.94 -10.99 30.81
N ALA A 38 20.68 -11.90 29.87
CA ALA A 38 19.93 -13.12 30.16
C ALA A 38 20.67 -14.05 31.14
N GLU A 39 21.99 -14.23 30.98
CA GLU A 39 22.83 -14.98 31.92
C GLU A 39 22.81 -14.40 33.34
N SER A 40 22.93 -13.08 33.47
CA SER A 40 22.85 -12.39 34.77
C SER A 40 21.51 -12.63 35.46
N ALA A 41 20.41 -12.51 34.69
CA ALA A 41 19.06 -12.72 35.21
C ALA A 41 18.82 -14.17 35.68
N VAL A 42 19.40 -15.14 34.97
CA VAL A 42 19.37 -16.56 35.39
C VAL A 42 20.19 -16.76 36.66
N GLY A 43 21.41 -16.20 36.72
CA GLY A 43 22.26 -16.25 37.90
C GLY A 43 21.53 -15.75 39.15
N TRP A 44 20.85 -14.61 39.05
CA TRP A 44 20.02 -14.04 40.11
C TRP A 44 18.86 -14.94 40.56
N SER A 45 18.20 -15.58 39.61
CA SER A 45 17.00 -16.37 39.90
C SER A 45 17.34 -17.76 40.47
N ALA A 46 18.58 -18.21 40.29
CA ALA A 46 19.02 -19.56 40.62
C ALA A 46 20.04 -19.61 41.77
N TRP A 47 20.01 -18.63 42.68
CA TRP A 47 20.99 -18.52 43.77
C TRP A 47 21.18 -19.81 44.57
N ARG A 48 22.43 -20.16 44.81
CA ARG A 48 22.86 -21.30 45.62
C ARG A 48 23.99 -20.90 46.58
N PRO A 49 24.03 -21.47 47.79
CA PRO A 49 25.15 -21.27 48.70
C PRO A 49 26.41 -22.00 48.21
N VAL A 50 27.59 -21.52 48.61
CA VAL A 50 28.84 -22.26 48.44
C VAL A 50 28.93 -23.45 49.42
N SER A 51 29.67 -24.51 49.08
CA SER A 51 29.75 -25.73 49.90
C SER A 51 30.32 -25.52 51.31
N GLY A 52 31.21 -24.53 51.47
CA GLY A 52 32.01 -24.34 52.68
C GLY A 52 33.25 -25.23 52.77
N ASP A 53 33.57 -26.03 51.73
CA ASP A 53 34.81 -26.82 51.64
C ASP A 53 36.05 -25.94 51.48
N THR A 54 35.85 -24.71 51.01
CA THR A 54 36.88 -23.69 50.83
C THR A 54 36.52 -22.46 51.67
N VAL A 55 37.50 -21.93 52.41
CA VAL A 55 37.33 -20.74 53.27
C VAL A 55 38.38 -19.69 52.94
N ILE A 56 38.08 -18.44 53.25
CA ILE A 56 38.99 -17.31 53.03
C ILE A 56 39.60 -16.88 54.35
N LEU A 57 40.93 -16.86 54.41
CA LEU A 57 41.69 -16.11 55.41
C LEU A 57 41.99 -14.73 54.81
N ALA A 58 41.34 -13.71 55.34
CA ALA A 58 41.36 -12.37 54.78
C ALA A 58 42.44 -11.48 55.39
N LEU A 59 43.19 -10.78 54.54
CA LEU A 59 43.78 -9.49 54.90
C LEU A 59 42.67 -8.42 54.85
N ASP A 60 41.82 -8.43 55.85
CA ASP A 60 40.70 -7.51 56.04
C ASP A 60 41.09 -6.29 56.89
N ASP A 61 40.16 -5.37 57.08
CA ASP A 61 40.39 -4.15 57.86
C ASP A 61 40.79 -4.45 59.31
N LYS A 62 40.27 -5.54 59.91
CA LYS A 62 40.64 -5.99 61.26
C LYS A 62 42.12 -6.38 61.30
N THR A 63 42.56 -7.21 60.35
CA THR A 63 43.96 -7.64 60.22
C THR A 63 44.88 -6.45 59.96
N MET A 64 44.51 -5.56 59.04
CA MET A 64 45.32 -4.41 58.69
C MET A 64 45.46 -3.39 59.84
N GLN A 65 44.44 -3.28 60.71
CA GLN A 65 44.49 -2.42 61.91
C GLN A 65 45.34 -3.01 63.04
N ALA A 66 45.44 -4.35 63.11
CA ALA A 66 46.20 -5.04 64.14
C ALA A 66 47.72 -5.07 63.86
N VAL A 67 48.13 -4.79 62.62
CA VAL A 67 49.53 -4.80 62.19
C VAL A 67 50.11 -3.37 62.15
N GLU A 68 51.34 -3.21 62.66
CA GLU A 68 52.05 -1.93 62.69
C GLU A 68 52.17 -1.31 61.29
N ASP A 69 51.99 0.02 61.20
CA ASP A 69 51.99 0.83 59.96
C ASP A 69 50.99 0.38 58.88
N ARG A 70 50.05 -0.52 59.22
CA ARG A 70 49.14 -1.17 58.26
C ARG A 70 49.89 -1.81 57.10
N ASP A 71 51.08 -2.35 57.35
CA ASP A 71 51.87 -3.09 56.36
C ASP A 71 52.03 -4.54 56.78
N PHE A 72 51.30 -5.44 56.11
CA PHE A 72 51.41 -6.87 56.34
C PHE A 72 52.74 -7.37 55.73
N ASN A 73 53.84 -7.19 56.46
CA ASN A 73 55.20 -7.46 55.99
C ASN A 73 55.53 -8.96 55.81
N VAL A 74 56.76 -9.26 55.36
CA VAL A 74 57.23 -10.62 55.07
C VAL A 74 57.24 -11.54 56.29
N VAL A 75 57.48 -11.01 57.49
CA VAL A 75 57.45 -11.79 58.74
C VAL A 75 56.03 -12.26 59.04
N HIS A 76 55.04 -11.38 58.90
CA HIS A 76 53.64 -11.75 59.11
C HIS A 76 53.16 -12.82 58.13
N HIS A 77 53.58 -12.76 56.86
CA HIS A 77 53.29 -13.81 55.89
C HIS A 77 53.88 -15.16 56.31
N ALA A 78 55.14 -15.19 56.76
CA ALA A 78 55.78 -16.43 57.22
C ALA A 78 55.04 -17.00 58.44
N GLN A 79 54.70 -16.16 59.42
CA GLN A 79 53.95 -16.55 60.61
C GLN A 79 52.56 -17.10 60.26
N LEU A 80 51.85 -16.47 59.34
CA LEU A 80 50.54 -16.95 58.90
C LEU A 80 50.64 -18.33 58.23
N ILE A 81 51.60 -18.53 57.32
CA ILE A 81 51.80 -19.82 56.66
C ILE A 81 52.09 -20.90 57.71
N SER A 82 52.98 -20.62 58.68
CA SER A 82 53.25 -21.54 59.79
C SER A 82 52.01 -21.79 60.66
N ALA A 83 51.17 -20.77 60.91
CA ALA A 83 49.94 -20.93 61.68
C ALA A 83 48.92 -21.82 60.95
N VAL A 84 48.74 -21.65 59.64
CA VAL A 84 47.89 -22.52 58.83
C VAL A 84 48.44 -23.95 58.79
N ASP A 85 49.76 -24.12 58.64
CA ASP A 85 50.40 -25.44 58.58
C ASP A 85 50.25 -26.22 59.90
N ALA A 86 50.23 -25.52 61.03
CA ALA A 86 49.93 -26.09 62.34
C ALA A 86 48.46 -26.56 62.50
N THR A 87 47.57 -26.19 61.57
CA THR A 87 46.17 -26.65 61.55
C THR A 87 45.98 -27.89 60.66
N SER A 88 44.78 -28.50 60.75
CA SER A 88 44.38 -29.62 59.90
C SER A 88 43.81 -29.20 58.53
N ALA A 89 44.15 -28.02 58.01
CA ALA A 89 43.74 -27.55 56.68
C ALA A 89 44.25 -28.47 55.56
N LYS A 90 43.44 -28.72 54.52
CA LYS A 90 43.83 -29.59 53.38
C LYS A 90 44.99 -28.97 52.60
N ARG A 91 44.81 -27.73 52.12
CA ARG A 91 45.81 -26.95 51.38
C ARG A 91 45.67 -25.47 51.69
N LEU A 92 46.74 -24.71 51.46
CA LEU A 92 46.77 -23.25 51.51
C LEU A 92 47.07 -22.69 50.12
N PHE A 93 46.15 -21.87 49.61
CA PHE A 93 46.29 -21.10 48.40
C PHE A 93 46.67 -19.68 48.76
N VAL A 94 47.73 -19.16 48.17
CA VAL A 94 48.35 -17.90 48.58
C VAL A 94 48.26 -16.89 47.45
N ASP A 95 47.43 -15.87 47.64
CA ASP A 95 47.12 -14.83 46.66
C ASP A 95 47.77 -13.48 47.07
N PHE A 96 49.09 -13.34 46.82
CA PHE A 96 49.79 -12.07 47.01
C PHE A 96 50.95 -11.88 46.02
N SER A 97 51.33 -10.63 45.77
CA SER A 97 52.47 -10.27 44.89
C SER A 97 53.84 -10.48 45.55
N TYR A 98 54.78 -11.12 44.88
CA TYR A 98 56.10 -11.42 45.44
C TYR A 98 57.11 -10.27 45.34
N ASP A 99 56.95 -9.35 44.39
CA ASP A 99 58.01 -8.40 43.97
C ASP A 99 58.54 -7.50 45.09
N ARG A 100 57.65 -7.01 45.95
CA ARG A 100 58.02 -6.16 47.10
C ARG A 100 58.73 -6.94 48.20
N ARG A 101 58.48 -8.25 48.28
CA ARG A 101 58.89 -9.13 49.39
C ARG A 101 60.25 -9.78 49.15
N LEU A 102 60.66 -9.94 47.90
CA LEU A 102 61.95 -10.54 47.53
C LEU A 102 63.17 -9.74 48.03
N LYS A 103 63.00 -8.44 48.21
CA LYS A 103 64.06 -7.53 48.66
C LYS A 103 64.11 -7.37 50.20
N ASP A 104 63.17 -7.99 50.92
CA ASP A 104 63.07 -7.91 52.37
C ASP A 104 64.14 -8.81 53.04
N PRO A 105 64.93 -8.31 54.00
CA PRO A 105 65.90 -9.13 54.74
C PRO A 105 65.29 -10.37 55.43
N ALA A 106 63.99 -10.36 55.75
CA ALA A 106 63.28 -11.47 56.36
C ALA A 106 62.76 -12.51 55.35
N PHE A 107 62.97 -12.31 54.04
CA PHE A 107 62.54 -13.25 52.98
C PHE A 107 62.91 -14.72 53.22
N PRO A 108 64.10 -15.07 53.73
CA PRO A 108 64.43 -16.47 54.03
C PRO A 108 63.42 -17.16 54.97
N LYS A 109 62.84 -16.43 55.94
CA LYS A 109 61.82 -16.98 56.85
C LYS A 109 60.54 -17.36 56.11
N LEU A 110 60.13 -16.53 55.15
CA LEU A 110 58.97 -16.82 54.30
C LEU A 110 59.25 -18.02 53.40
N ALA A 111 60.44 -18.09 52.81
CA ALA A 111 60.86 -19.19 51.97
C ALA A 111 60.90 -20.53 52.74
N ASP A 112 61.38 -20.52 53.98
CA ASP A 112 61.40 -21.70 54.86
C ASP A 112 59.98 -22.16 55.23
N ALA A 113 59.07 -21.23 55.56
CA ALA A 113 57.67 -21.56 55.86
C ALA A 113 56.95 -22.22 54.66
N VAL A 114 57.17 -21.70 53.45
CA VAL A 114 56.63 -22.29 52.22
C VAL A 114 57.22 -23.69 51.97
N ARG A 115 58.53 -23.86 52.12
CA ARG A 115 59.18 -25.18 51.96
C ARG A 115 58.70 -26.20 52.98
N HIS A 116 58.45 -25.79 54.22
CA HIS A 116 57.94 -26.67 55.28
C HIS A 116 56.54 -27.22 54.94
N MET A 117 55.65 -26.36 54.41
CA MET A 117 54.32 -26.76 53.99
C MET A 117 54.32 -27.64 52.72
N GLY A 118 55.32 -27.48 51.85
CA GLY A 118 55.60 -28.37 50.72
C GLY A 118 54.43 -28.50 49.74
N LYS A 119 53.94 -29.72 49.52
CA LYS A 119 52.85 -29.98 48.55
C LYS A 119 51.48 -29.45 48.98
N ARG A 120 51.32 -29.04 50.25
CA ARG A 120 50.06 -28.47 50.77
C ARG A 120 49.89 -26.98 50.46
N ILE A 121 50.93 -26.30 49.96
CA ILE A 121 50.84 -24.88 49.60
C ILE A 121 50.81 -24.70 48.08
N VAL A 122 49.97 -23.78 47.62
CA VAL A 122 49.84 -23.37 46.22
C VAL A 122 50.09 -21.86 46.15
N LEU A 123 51.08 -21.48 45.36
CA LEU A 123 51.50 -20.11 45.15
C LEU A 123 50.82 -19.54 43.91
N ALA A 124 50.24 -18.35 44.06
CA ALA A 124 49.69 -17.60 42.95
C ALA A 124 50.77 -17.26 41.91
N VAL A 125 50.37 -17.25 40.66
CA VAL A 125 51.17 -16.74 39.56
C VAL A 125 50.30 -15.72 38.87
N PRO A 126 50.52 -14.41 39.09
CA PRO A 126 49.69 -13.37 38.50
C PRO A 126 49.91 -13.32 36.99
N GLY A 127 48.88 -13.70 36.25
CA GLY A 127 48.81 -13.49 34.81
C GLY A 127 48.23 -12.11 34.51
N ASN A 128 48.61 -11.52 33.39
CA ASN A 128 47.84 -10.41 32.85
C ASN A 128 46.43 -10.90 32.47
N ASP A 129 45.43 -10.02 32.61
CA ASP A 129 44.07 -10.27 32.12
C ASP A 129 44.12 -10.70 30.66
N THR A 130 43.54 -11.86 30.35
CA THR A 130 43.73 -12.55 29.08
C THR A 130 42.52 -12.45 28.17
N GLU A 131 42.74 -12.16 26.89
CA GLU A 131 41.83 -12.58 25.82
C GLU A 131 42.22 -14.02 25.41
N GLY A 132 41.46 -15.01 25.86
CA GLY A 132 41.70 -16.43 25.58
C GLY A 132 42.62 -17.16 26.56
N THR A 133 43.44 -18.10 26.05
CA THR A 133 44.14 -19.11 26.88
C THR A 133 45.66 -18.91 26.99
N THR A 134 46.18 -17.77 26.54
CA THR A 134 47.61 -17.45 26.57
C THR A 134 47.82 -16.22 27.45
N THR A 135 48.75 -16.30 28.40
CA THR A 135 49.09 -15.16 29.26
C THR A 135 50.59 -14.95 29.31
N VAL A 136 50.99 -13.71 29.56
CA VAL A 136 52.36 -13.36 29.89
C VAL A 136 52.45 -13.15 31.39
N VAL A 137 53.26 -13.97 32.03
CA VAL A 137 53.59 -13.88 33.44
C VAL A 137 54.98 -13.27 33.56
N ASN A 138 55.05 -12.11 34.21
CA ASN A 138 56.31 -11.45 34.52
C ASN A 138 56.85 -11.87 35.90
N ASN A 139 55.96 -12.25 36.81
CA ASN A 139 56.28 -12.47 38.21
C ASN A 139 56.06 -13.94 38.55
N TRP A 140 57.13 -14.72 38.51
CA TRP A 140 57.12 -16.11 38.94
C TRP A 140 57.50 -16.22 40.42
N PRO A 141 56.96 -17.21 41.15
CA PRO A 141 57.44 -17.53 42.49
C PRO A 141 58.95 -17.80 42.45
N ASP A 142 59.68 -17.18 43.38
CA ASP A 142 61.14 -17.28 43.44
C ASP A 142 61.58 -18.73 43.68
N PRO A 143 62.66 -19.22 43.01
CA PRO A 143 63.18 -20.57 43.21
C PRO A 143 63.50 -20.92 44.68
N ALA A 144 63.76 -19.92 45.53
CA ALA A 144 63.97 -20.10 46.96
C ALA A 144 62.77 -20.73 47.68
N PHE A 145 61.56 -20.69 47.12
CA PHE A 145 60.38 -21.37 47.66
C PHE A 145 60.40 -22.90 47.46
N GLY A 146 61.34 -23.42 46.68
CA GLY A 146 61.44 -24.85 46.36
C GLY A 146 60.49 -25.29 45.24
N THR A 147 60.59 -26.56 44.86
CA THR A 147 59.84 -27.16 43.74
C THR A 147 58.59 -27.94 44.17
N ASP A 148 58.44 -28.19 45.47
CA ASP A 148 57.32 -28.98 46.01
C ASP A 148 56.02 -28.16 46.13
N ALA A 149 56.12 -26.83 46.24
CA ALA A 149 54.97 -25.94 46.28
C ALA A 149 54.26 -25.91 44.92
N GLY A 150 52.94 -26.08 44.92
CA GLY A 150 52.12 -25.93 43.72
C GLY A 150 52.20 -24.50 43.19
N GLN A 151 52.09 -24.34 41.87
CA GLN A 151 51.99 -23.04 41.22
C GLN A 151 50.70 -23.03 40.40
N ALA A 152 49.90 -21.98 40.55
CA ALA A 152 48.68 -21.84 39.78
C ALA A 152 48.41 -20.39 39.39
N CYS A 153 47.86 -20.23 38.19
CA CYS A 153 47.58 -18.93 37.63
C CYS A 153 46.40 -18.27 38.34
N ILE A 154 46.54 -16.97 38.62
CA ILE A 154 45.43 -16.09 38.95
C ILE A 154 45.24 -15.12 37.78
N CYS A 155 44.15 -15.30 37.05
CA CYS A 155 43.71 -14.43 35.96
C CYS A 155 42.28 -14.81 35.59
N TRP A 156 41.62 -13.92 34.86
CA TRP A 156 40.27 -14.11 34.32
C TRP A 156 40.10 -13.25 33.07
N GLU A 157 39.01 -13.47 32.36
CA GLU A 157 38.64 -12.73 31.16
C GLU A 157 37.49 -11.77 31.49
N TYR A 158 37.67 -10.51 31.07
CA TYR A 158 36.67 -9.46 31.23
C TYR A 158 35.88 -9.28 29.96
N ASP A 159 34.56 -9.24 30.10
CA ASP A 159 33.67 -8.67 29.10
C ASP A 159 32.87 -7.54 29.75
N PHE A 160 32.78 -6.39 29.07
CA PHE A 160 32.04 -5.23 29.56
C PHE A 160 32.45 -4.79 30.99
N TRP A 161 33.75 -4.81 31.29
CA TRP A 161 34.32 -4.46 32.61
C TRP A 161 33.93 -5.42 33.75
N GLN A 162 33.37 -6.58 33.43
CA GLN A 162 32.93 -7.60 34.38
C GLN A 162 33.61 -8.93 34.11
N VAL A 163 33.77 -9.76 35.15
CA VAL A 163 34.38 -11.09 35.01
C VAL A 163 33.33 -12.11 34.61
N TRP A 164 33.49 -12.72 33.43
CA TRP A 164 32.54 -13.69 32.87
C TRP A 164 33.13 -15.09 32.74
N ARG A 165 34.45 -15.17 32.57
CA ARG A 165 35.14 -16.40 32.21
C ARG A 165 36.43 -16.51 33.01
N VAL A 166 36.75 -17.74 33.39
CA VAL A 166 37.94 -18.06 34.18
C VAL A 166 38.67 -19.20 33.47
N PRO A 167 40.02 -19.14 33.34
CA PRO A 167 40.76 -20.24 32.77
C PRO A 167 40.70 -21.48 33.66
N LEU A 168 40.57 -22.64 33.04
CA LEU A 168 40.91 -23.92 33.66
C LEU A 168 42.43 -24.09 33.69
N ALA A 169 43.09 -23.73 32.59
CA ALA A 169 44.54 -23.57 32.48
C ALA A 169 44.91 -22.57 31.40
N VAL A 170 46.10 -21.99 31.54
CA VAL A 170 46.70 -21.06 30.58
C VAL A 170 48.03 -21.58 30.08
N SER A 171 48.43 -21.15 28.88
CA SER A 171 49.82 -21.19 28.44
C SER A 171 50.52 -19.93 28.90
N ALA A 172 51.21 -20.00 30.04
CA ALA A 172 51.98 -18.91 30.62
C ALA A 172 53.44 -18.99 30.15
N ASN A 173 53.86 -18.06 29.29
CA ASN A 173 55.22 -18.04 28.69
C ASN A 173 55.62 -19.40 28.05
N GLY A 174 54.65 -20.11 27.45
CA GLY A 174 54.85 -21.43 26.83
C GLY A 174 54.77 -22.63 27.79
N ARG A 175 54.55 -22.40 29.09
CA ARG A 175 54.32 -23.44 30.10
C ARG A 175 52.83 -23.56 30.41
N LEU A 176 52.31 -24.78 30.41
CA LEU A 176 50.94 -25.04 30.86
C LEU A 176 50.84 -24.83 32.38
N LEU A 177 49.92 -23.98 32.81
CA LEU A 177 49.70 -23.66 34.22
C LEU A 177 48.20 -23.76 34.54
N PRO A 178 47.79 -24.61 35.51
CA PRO A 178 46.40 -24.66 35.97
C PRO A 178 46.03 -23.38 36.72
N SER A 179 44.75 -23.03 36.76
CA SER A 179 44.27 -21.92 37.59
C SER A 179 44.06 -22.33 39.05
N PHE A 180 43.95 -21.34 39.94
CA PHE A 180 43.54 -21.54 41.33
C PHE A 180 42.25 -22.36 41.42
N SER A 181 41.25 -21.97 40.63
CA SER A 181 39.94 -22.63 40.56
C SER A 181 40.05 -24.10 40.14
N ALA A 182 40.93 -24.42 39.19
CA ALA A 182 41.16 -25.79 38.75
C ALA A 182 41.73 -26.66 39.86
N LEU A 183 42.76 -26.18 40.57
CA LEU A 183 43.38 -26.92 41.66
C LEU A 183 42.45 -27.05 42.88
N LEU A 184 41.64 -26.03 43.20
CA LEU A 184 40.59 -26.11 44.23
C LEU A 184 39.59 -27.25 43.95
N ALA A 185 39.30 -27.49 42.68
CA ALA A 185 38.42 -28.58 42.23
C ALA A 185 39.17 -29.90 41.93
N ASP A 186 40.44 -30.01 42.31
CA ASP A 186 41.31 -31.17 42.04
C ASP A 186 41.36 -31.55 40.55
N ARG A 187 41.32 -30.54 39.67
CA ARG A 187 41.43 -30.69 38.21
C ARG A 187 42.87 -30.43 37.75
N HIS A 188 43.38 -31.31 36.90
CA HIS A 188 44.70 -31.23 36.30
C HIS A 188 44.57 -31.21 34.77
N PRO A 189 44.28 -30.04 34.17
CA PRO A 189 44.09 -29.92 32.73
C PRO A 189 45.39 -30.24 31.97
N GLU A 190 45.25 -30.91 30.83
CA GLU A 190 46.35 -31.26 29.92
C GLU A 190 46.56 -30.23 28.80
N ARG A 191 45.63 -29.28 28.68
CA ARG A 191 45.65 -28.23 27.65
C ARG A 191 45.12 -26.92 28.22
N PRO A 192 45.53 -25.77 27.64
CA PRO A 192 44.92 -24.49 27.98
C PRO A 192 43.44 -24.50 27.60
N GLU A 193 42.58 -24.06 28.53
CA GLU A 193 41.13 -24.09 28.36
C GLU A 193 40.51 -23.02 29.26
N ILE A 194 39.40 -22.43 28.82
CA ILE A 194 38.64 -21.40 29.53
C ILE A 194 37.19 -21.84 29.67
N PHE A 195 36.54 -21.47 30.77
CA PHE A 195 35.15 -21.82 31.02
C PHE A 195 34.36 -20.63 31.53
N SER A 196 33.05 -20.66 31.28
CA SER A 196 32.12 -19.62 31.75
C SER A 196 31.86 -19.78 33.24
N LEU A 197 31.89 -18.68 33.96
CA LEU A 197 31.66 -18.65 35.39
C LEU A 197 30.19 -18.99 35.71
N ASP A 198 29.98 -19.77 36.76
CA ASP A 198 28.64 -20.01 37.27
C ASP A 198 28.21 -18.89 38.21
N LEU A 199 27.44 -17.94 37.67
CA LEU A 199 26.92 -16.77 38.37
C LEU A 199 25.77 -17.09 39.35
N SER A 200 25.42 -18.35 39.53
CA SER A 200 24.38 -18.74 40.47
C SER A 200 24.87 -18.89 41.91
N TYR A 201 26.18 -18.82 42.18
CA TYR A 201 26.70 -18.87 43.56
C TYR A 201 26.57 -17.51 44.27
N ASP A 202 25.96 -17.50 45.45
CA ASP A 202 25.87 -16.30 46.29
C ASP A 202 27.18 -16.08 47.06
N THR A 203 27.93 -15.05 46.66
CA THR A 203 29.19 -14.66 47.28
C THR A 203 29.05 -14.24 48.74
N LYS A 204 27.85 -13.86 49.21
CA LYS A 204 27.60 -13.53 50.62
C LYS A 204 27.62 -14.75 51.54
N THR A 205 27.54 -15.95 50.97
CA THR A 205 27.61 -17.22 51.72
C THR A 205 29.05 -17.71 51.93
N ILE A 206 30.04 -17.03 51.35
CA ILE A 206 31.46 -17.37 51.51
C ILE A 206 31.87 -17.14 52.96
N THR A 207 32.42 -18.18 53.58
CA THR A 207 32.94 -18.10 54.94
C THR A 207 34.33 -17.46 54.92
N GLN A 208 34.45 -16.33 55.62
CA GLN A 208 35.68 -15.55 55.76
C GLN A 208 36.07 -15.44 57.23
N TYR A 209 37.37 -15.59 57.51
CA TYR A 209 37.99 -15.33 58.81
C TYR A 209 39.13 -14.31 58.65
N SER A 210 39.35 -13.46 59.65
CA SER A 210 40.47 -12.51 59.65
C SER A 210 41.80 -13.25 59.85
N ALA A 211 42.83 -12.93 59.08
CA ALA A 211 44.13 -13.57 59.21
C ALA A 211 44.76 -13.34 60.59
N ILE A 212 44.52 -12.18 61.21
CA ILE A 212 45.00 -11.90 62.57
C ILE A 212 44.39 -12.82 63.63
N ASP A 213 43.16 -13.29 63.45
CA ASP A 213 42.47 -14.15 64.43
C ASP A 213 43.14 -15.51 64.49
N LEU A 214 43.61 -16.02 63.34
CA LEU A 214 44.42 -17.24 63.30
C LEU A 214 45.81 -17.02 63.92
N MET A 215 46.47 -15.91 63.60
CA MET A 215 47.83 -15.63 64.08
C MET A 215 47.90 -15.36 65.59
N SER A 216 46.84 -14.79 66.17
CA SER A 216 46.71 -14.51 67.60
C SER A 216 46.13 -15.67 68.41
N GLY A 217 45.61 -16.71 67.75
CA GLY A 217 44.97 -17.86 68.39
C GLY A 217 43.51 -17.64 68.81
N GLU A 218 42.86 -16.57 68.34
CA GLU A 218 41.43 -16.31 68.55
C GLU A 218 40.53 -17.20 67.67
N LEU A 219 41.03 -17.66 66.52
CA LEU A 219 40.32 -18.56 65.62
C LEU A 219 40.51 -20.02 66.04
N ASP A 220 39.41 -20.75 66.24
CA ASP A 220 39.44 -22.19 66.50
C ASP A 220 40.03 -22.97 65.29
N PRO A 221 41.19 -23.65 65.44
CA PRO A 221 41.83 -24.39 64.35
C PRO A 221 40.96 -25.50 63.76
N GLU A 222 39.98 -26.02 64.51
CA GLU A 222 39.04 -27.04 64.03
C GLU A 222 38.16 -26.53 62.88
N LEU A 223 37.93 -25.21 62.78
CA LEU A 223 37.16 -24.60 61.69
C LEU A 223 37.84 -24.74 60.33
N LEU A 224 39.16 -24.96 60.31
CA LEU A 224 39.96 -25.14 59.09
C LEU A 224 40.15 -26.62 58.71
N ARG A 225 39.72 -27.57 59.56
CA ARG A 225 39.99 -28.99 59.36
C ARG A 225 39.42 -29.51 58.04
N GLY A 226 40.29 -30.09 57.21
CA GLY A 226 39.95 -30.70 55.92
C GLY A 226 39.56 -29.69 54.83
N LYS A 227 39.59 -28.39 55.11
CA LYS A 227 39.19 -27.34 54.16
C LYS A 227 40.38 -26.86 53.33
N ASP A 228 40.10 -26.44 52.10
CA ASP A 228 41.04 -25.63 51.33
C ASP A 228 40.96 -24.18 51.84
N VAL A 229 42.10 -23.55 52.07
CA VAL A 229 42.18 -22.19 52.64
C VAL A 229 42.77 -21.26 51.60
N ILE A 230 42.09 -20.18 51.26
CA ILE A 230 42.63 -19.12 50.41
C ILE A 230 43.04 -17.95 51.28
N PHE A 231 44.32 -17.62 51.29
CA PHE A 231 44.83 -16.41 51.93
C PHE A 231 44.96 -15.28 50.90
N ALA A 232 44.16 -14.22 51.07
CA ALA A 232 44.07 -13.15 50.08
C ALA A 232 43.68 -11.78 50.69
N PRO A 233 43.96 -10.67 49.96
CA PRO A 233 43.41 -9.35 50.25
C PRO A 233 41.88 -9.33 50.20
N ALA A 234 41.24 -8.92 51.31
CA ALA A 234 39.78 -8.75 51.36
C ALA A 234 39.38 -7.55 52.25
N SER A 235 40.15 -6.46 52.15
CA SER A 235 39.85 -5.17 52.80
C SER A 235 39.12 -4.23 51.85
N ALA A 236 38.34 -3.28 52.39
CA ALA A 236 37.59 -2.32 51.57
C ALA A 236 38.52 -1.45 50.69
N THR A 237 39.77 -1.26 51.12
CA THR A 237 40.81 -0.51 50.41
C THR A 237 41.67 -1.37 49.48
N SER A 238 41.41 -2.66 49.37
CA SER A 238 42.17 -3.55 48.49
C SER A 238 42.00 -3.15 47.02
N PRO A 239 43.09 -3.07 46.23
CA PRO A 239 42.98 -2.87 44.78
C PRO A 239 42.44 -4.12 44.05
N ASP A 240 42.41 -5.28 44.71
CA ASP A 240 41.92 -6.55 44.15
C ASP A 240 40.38 -6.64 44.27
N GLN A 241 39.67 -5.77 43.55
CA GLN A 241 38.21 -5.74 43.51
C GLN A 241 37.71 -5.72 42.07
N HIS A 242 36.79 -6.62 41.77
CA HIS A 242 36.32 -6.91 40.42
C HIS A 242 34.80 -6.82 40.34
N TYR A 243 34.29 -6.34 39.21
CA TYR A 243 32.85 -6.40 38.98
C TYR A 243 32.47 -7.80 38.54
N LEU A 244 31.55 -8.40 39.28
CA LEU A 244 30.96 -9.68 38.92
C LEU A 244 29.51 -9.44 38.45
N PRO A 245 29.07 -10.02 37.33
CA PRO A 245 27.73 -9.79 36.81
C PRO A 245 26.69 -10.16 37.87
N GLY A 246 25.86 -9.18 38.21
CA GLY A 246 24.79 -9.38 39.18
C GLY A 246 25.20 -9.28 40.66
N HIS A 247 26.46 -9.00 40.97
CA HIS A 247 26.93 -8.74 42.32
C HIS A 247 27.53 -7.33 42.40
N ASP A 248 27.73 -6.82 43.62
CA ASP A 248 28.61 -5.68 43.85
C ASP A 248 30.07 -6.07 43.51
N LYS A 249 31.02 -5.14 43.68
CA LYS A 249 32.45 -5.49 43.56
C LYS A 249 32.80 -6.62 44.54
N VAL A 250 33.45 -7.66 44.04
CA VAL A 250 33.92 -8.82 44.81
C VAL A 250 35.44 -8.93 44.75
N PHE A 251 36.05 -9.54 45.75
CA PHE A 251 37.49 -9.78 45.79
C PHE A 251 37.91 -10.91 44.83
N GLY A 252 39.15 -10.89 44.32
CA GLY A 252 39.66 -11.91 43.39
C GLY A 252 39.55 -13.33 43.95
N ALA A 253 39.86 -13.49 45.24
CA ALA A 253 39.70 -14.76 45.95
C ALA A 253 38.27 -15.33 45.94
N TYR A 254 37.25 -14.47 45.91
CA TYR A 254 35.86 -14.90 45.87
C TYR A 254 35.53 -15.50 44.50
N ILE A 255 36.07 -14.90 43.43
CA ILE A 255 35.93 -15.40 42.06
C ILE A 255 36.59 -16.78 41.91
N HIS A 256 37.80 -16.95 42.43
CA HIS A 256 38.48 -18.25 42.42
C HIS A 256 37.69 -19.33 43.14
N LEU A 257 37.10 -18.99 44.30
CA LEU A 257 36.29 -19.91 45.08
C LEU A 257 35.04 -20.35 44.31
N ILE A 258 34.21 -19.43 43.81
CA ILE A 258 32.98 -19.80 43.10
C ILE A 258 33.27 -20.53 41.77
N ALA A 259 34.37 -20.18 41.10
CA ALA A 259 34.85 -20.90 39.92
C ALA A 259 35.27 -22.35 40.27
N GLY A 260 35.95 -22.54 41.41
CA GLY A 260 36.27 -23.87 41.94
C GLY A 260 35.01 -24.68 42.29
N GLU A 261 34.03 -24.06 42.94
CA GLU A 261 32.72 -24.68 43.24
C GLU A 261 31.97 -25.10 41.97
N ALA A 262 32.05 -24.30 40.90
CA ALA A 262 31.49 -24.67 39.60
C ALA A 262 32.17 -25.94 39.04
N LEU A 263 33.51 -25.99 39.08
CA LEU A 263 34.30 -27.13 38.59
C LEU A 263 34.14 -28.42 39.40
N LYS A 264 33.86 -28.30 40.70
CA LYS A 264 33.49 -29.43 41.58
C LYS A 264 32.15 -30.03 41.16
N ARG A 265 31.18 -29.21 40.72
CA ARG A 265 29.87 -29.68 40.24
C ARG A 265 29.95 -30.34 38.87
N GLY A 266 30.79 -29.84 37.98
CA GLY A 266 30.96 -30.37 36.64
C GLY A 266 31.86 -29.49 35.78
N SER A 267 32.06 -29.87 34.52
CA SER A 267 32.80 -29.05 33.56
C SER A 267 31.82 -28.17 32.80
N PRO A 268 31.91 -26.83 32.88
CA PRO A 268 31.05 -25.96 32.09
C PRO A 268 31.35 -26.09 30.59
N ILE A 269 30.31 -26.14 29.78
CA ILE A 269 30.39 -26.33 28.32
C ILE A 269 29.82 -25.10 27.65
N ASP A 270 30.54 -24.52 26.70
CA ASP A 270 30.05 -23.45 25.83
C ASP A 270 29.75 -24.01 24.43
N ILE A 271 28.48 -23.98 24.04
CA ILE A 271 27.99 -24.45 22.72
C ILE A 271 28.10 -23.34 21.66
N GLY A 272 28.23 -22.07 22.07
CA GLY A 272 28.27 -20.92 21.18
C GLY A 272 26.93 -20.59 20.49
N TRP A 273 27.01 -19.80 19.42
CA TRP A 273 25.83 -19.22 18.73
C TRP A 273 25.31 -20.05 17.55
N ALA A 274 26.12 -20.94 16.97
CA ALA A 274 25.78 -21.59 15.71
C ALA A 274 24.60 -22.59 15.82
N PRO A 275 24.54 -23.48 16.83
CA PRO A 275 23.41 -24.40 16.98
C PRO A 275 22.03 -23.73 17.17
N PRO A 276 21.85 -22.73 18.06
CA PRO A 276 20.55 -22.06 18.19
C PRO A 276 20.16 -21.31 16.91
N LEU A 277 21.12 -20.71 16.20
CA LEU A 277 20.84 -20.07 14.90
C LEU A 277 20.35 -21.09 13.86
N PHE A 278 20.99 -22.26 13.78
CA PHE A 278 20.61 -23.32 12.85
C PHE A 278 19.19 -23.83 13.12
N ILE A 279 18.85 -24.10 14.39
CA ILE A 279 17.51 -24.55 14.78
C ILE A 279 16.46 -23.47 14.45
N ALA A 280 16.71 -22.21 14.81
CA ALA A 280 15.79 -21.11 14.50
C ALA A 280 15.61 -20.94 12.98
N SER A 281 16.67 -21.09 12.20
CA SER A 281 16.63 -21.01 10.74
C SER A 281 15.72 -22.07 10.14
N ILE A 282 15.79 -23.33 10.62
CA ILE A 282 14.92 -24.41 10.15
C ILE A 282 13.45 -24.12 10.48
N ILE A 283 13.16 -23.72 11.72
CA ILE A 283 11.79 -23.45 12.17
C ILE A 283 11.18 -22.30 11.36
N LEU A 284 11.89 -21.17 11.20
CA LEU A 284 11.39 -19.99 10.50
C LEU A 284 11.25 -20.22 8.99
N CYS A 285 12.21 -20.91 8.36
CA CYS A 285 12.11 -21.26 6.95
C CYS A 285 10.98 -22.26 6.70
N GLY A 286 10.79 -23.24 7.59
CA GLY A 286 9.65 -24.16 7.55
C GLY A 286 8.32 -23.42 7.70
N ALA A 287 8.23 -22.46 8.64
CA ALA A 287 7.05 -21.61 8.80
C ALA A 287 6.73 -20.83 7.53
N LEU A 288 7.73 -20.27 6.85
CA LEU A 288 7.55 -19.56 5.59
C LEU A 288 7.12 -20.48 4.43
N ALA A 289 7.60 -21.73 4.42
CA ALA A 289 7.31 -22.69 3.36
C ALA A 289 5.94 -23.37 3.48
N PHE A 290 5.50 -23.69 4.70
CA PHE A 290 4.30 -24.51 4.95
C PHE A 290 3.17 -23.75 5.68
N GLY A 291 3.52 -22.79 6.54
CA GLY A 291 2.57 -21.99 7.30
C GLY A 291 2.31 -20.67 6.61
N GLY A 292 1.41 -20.65 5.62
CA GLY A 292 0.98 -19.42 4.95
C GLY A 292 0.82 -18.26 5.96
N SER A 293 1.17 -17.05 5.53
CA SER A 293 1.49 -15.85 6.33
C SER A 293 0.90 -15.83 7.73
N ARG A 294 -0.41 -16.02 7.86
CA ARG A 294 -1.20 -16.05 9.10
C ARG A 294 -0.47 -16.55 10.36
N TRP A 295 0.23 -17.69 10.34
CA TRP A 295 0.84 -18.27 11.55
C TRP A 295 2.30 -17.87 11.82
N TYR A 296 2.96 -17.24 10.86
CA TYR A 296 4.40 -16.96 10.94
C TYR A 296 4.78 -16.18 12.21
N LEU A 297 4.03 -15.13 12.56
CA LEU A 297 4.35 -14.28 13.70
C LEU A 297 4.24 -15.03 15.04
N SER A 298 3.25 -15.92 15.17
CA SER A 298 3.08 -16.77 16.34
C SER A 298 4.23 -17.77 16.48
N ILE A 299 4.67 -18.37 15.36
CA ILE A 299 5.82 -19.28 15.35
C ILE A 299 7.11 -18.53 15.69
N ALA A 300 7.31 -17.34 15.14
CA ALA A 300 8.45 -16.48 15.46
C ALA A 300 8.51 -16.16 16.96
N LEU A 301 7.38 -15.75 17.56
CA LEU A 301 7.30 -15.48 19.00
C LEU A 301 7.58 -16.73 19.84
N ALA A 302 6.99 -17.87 19.47
CA ALA A 302 7.22 -19.14 20.14
C ALA A 302 8.69 -19.59 20.05
N THR A 303 9.35 -19.33 18.91
CA THR A 303 10.77 -19.64 18.71
C THR A 303 11.64 -18.80 19.63
N THR A 304 11.38 -17.49 19.74
CA THR A 304 12.08 -16.62 20.69
C THR A 304 11.90 -17.08 22.13
N LEU A 305 10.67 -17.41 22.53
CA LEU A 305 10.40 -17.90 23.88
C LEU A 305 11.13 -19.22 24.17
N LEU A 306 11.12 -20.15 23.21
CA LEU A 306 11.82 -21.43 23.32
C LEU A 306 13.34 -21.24 23.46
N LEU A 307 13.93 -20.32 22.70
CA LEU A 307 15.36 -19.98 22.80
C LEU A 307 15.72 -19.46 24.20
N ILE A 308 14.90 -18.57 24.77
CA ILE A 308 15.10 -18.04 26.12
C ILE A 308 14.98 -19.15 27.16
N ILE A 309 13.93 -19.98 27.09
CA ILE A 309 13.72 -21.10 28.02
C ILE A 309 14.89 -22.10 27.92
N ALA A 310 15.32 -22.44 26.71
CA ALA A 310 16.43 -23.36 26.48
C ALA A 310 17.73 -22.80 27.07
N LYS A 311 18.04 -21.51 26.87
CA LYS A 311 19.20 -20.85 27.48
C LYS A 311 19.18 -20.96 29.00
N VAL A 312 18.03 -20.69 29.62
CA VAL A 312 17.84 -20.78 31.09
C VAL A 312 18.08 -22.21 31.59
N LEU A 313 17.40 -23.20 31.00
CA LEU A 313 17.48 -24.60 31.44
C LEU A 313 18.88 -25.20 31.24
N LEU A 314 19.54 -24.87 30.13
CA LEU A 314 20.91 -25.31 29.84
C LEU A 314 21.90 -24.64 30.80
N GLY A 315 21.72 -23.35 31.11
CA GLY A 315 22.56 -22.62 32.07
C GLY A 315 22.54 -23.25 33.47
N LEU A 316 21.38 -23.71 33.94
CA LEU A 316 21.26 -24.45 35.21
C LEU A 316 22.12 -25.73 35.23
N SER A 317 22.37 -26.31 34.07
CA SER A 317 23.17 -27.54 33.87
C SER A 317 24.64 -27.27 33.47
N LEU A 318 25.16 -26.05 33.72
CA LEU A 318 26.50 -25.62 33.30
C LEU A 318 26.74 -25.61 31.78
N ILE A 319 25.67 -25.50 30.98
CA ILE A 319 25.76 -25.42 29.52
C ILE A 319 25.41 -23.99 29.08
N SER A 320 26.39 -23.25 28.59
CA SER A 320 26.19 -21.92 28.02
C SER A 320 25.85 -22.00 26.54
N VAL A 321 24.90 -21.18 26.11
CA VAL A 321 24.44 -21.06 24.72
C VAL A 321 24.21 -19.60 24.41
N GLN A 322 24.68 -19.15 23.24
CA GLN A 322 24.49 -17.78 22.77
C GLN A 322 23.29 -17.70 21.82
N ILE A 323 22.20 -17.04 22.23
CA ILE A 323 20.96 -16.95 21.45
C ILE A 323 20.86 -15.66 20.63
N GLY A 324 21.77 -14.70 20.81
CA GLY A 324 21.71 -13.38 20.19
C GLY A 324 21.58 -13.41 18.67
N ALA A 325 22.39 -14.23 17.98
CA ALA A 325 22.32 -14.39 16.52
C ALA A 325 20.96 -14.96 16.05
N ALA A 326 20.42 -15.94 16.79
CA ALA A 326 19.12 -16.53 16.49
C ALA A 326 17.96 -15.53 16.71
N CYS A 327 18.02 -14.76 17.79
CA CYS A 327 17.06 -13.68 18.06
C CYS A 327 17.11 -12.59 16.98
N PHE A 328 18.31 -12.22 16.52
CA PHE A 328 18.48 -11.27 15.42
C PHE A 328 17.84 -11.78 14.12
N LEU A 329 18.00 -13.08 13.80
CA LEU A 329 17.34 -13.71 12.66
C LEU A 329 15.82 -13.62 12.77
N VAL A 330 15.25 -13.94 13.94
CA VAL A 330 13.80 -13.86 14.19
C VAL A 330 13.30 -12.43 13.93
N VAL A 331 13.99 -11.42 14.46
CA VAL A 331 13.60 -10.00 14.31
C VAL A 331 13.67 -9.57 12.85
N THR A 332 14.78 -9.84 12.16
CA THR A 332 15.00 -9.39 10.78
C THR A 332 14.03 -10.05 9.78
N LEU A 333 13.79 -11.36 9.89
CA LEU A 333 12.79 -12.03 9.06
C LEU A 333 11.37 -11.54 9.40
N SER A 334 11.03 -11.39 10.69
CA SER A 334 9.71 -10.89 11.09
C SER A 334 9.44 -9.47 10.61
N ALA A 335 10.44 -8.60 10.63
CA ALA A 335 10.35 -7.25 10.09
C ALA A 335 10.07 -7.27 8.57
N ASN A 336 10.77 -8.14 7.82
CA ASN A 336 10.53 -8.29 6.38
C ASN A 336 9.14 -8.85 6.08
N VAL A 337 8.69 -9.89 6.80
CA VAL A 337 7.34 -10.44 6.65
C VAL A 337 6.28 -9.38 6.97
N SER A 338 6.47 -8.64 8.06
CA SER A 338 5.56 -7.56 8.47
C SER A 338 5.50 -6.44 7.42
N ARG A 339 6.66 -6.02 6.89
CA ARG A 339 6.74 -5.01 5.83
C ARG A 339 6.02 -5.45 4.56
N THR A 340 6.20 -6.69 4.13
CA THR A 340 5.52 -7.21 2.93
C THR A 340 4.02 -7.35 3.15
N ARG A 341 3.57 -7.77 4.34
CA ARG A 341 2.14 -7.74 4.68
C ARG A 341 1.56 -6.34 4.62
N ARG A 342 2.23 -5.36 5.23
CA ARG A 342 1.78 -3.97 5.20
C ARG A 342 1.67 -3.44 3.77
N ARG A 343 2.63 -3.77 2.90
CA ARG A 343 2.55 -3.42 1.46
C ARG A 343 1.36 -4.06 0.76
N HIS A 344 1.12 -5.35 0.99
CA HIS A 344 -0.01 -6.04 0.37
C HIS A 344 -1.37 -5.58 0.92
N SER A 345 -1.47 -5.23 2.20
CA SER A 345 -2.68 -4.64 2.80
C SER A 345 -2.90 -3.20 2.31
N ALA A 346 -1.85 -2.37 2.26
CA ALA A 346 -1.94 -1.01 1.69
C ALA A 346 -2.33 -0.98 0.21
N GLN A 347 -2.03 -2.04 -0.56
CA GLN A 347 -2.49 -2.18 -1.95
C GLN A 347 -3.94 -2.64 -2.09
N ARG A 348 -4.55 -3.11 -1.00
CA ARG A 348 -5.88 -3.74 -0.99
C ARG A 348 -6.89 -3.00 -0.12
N GLU A 349 -6.49 -1.93 0.53
CA GLU A 349 -7.33 -1.11 1.40
C GLU A 349 -7.21 0.36 0.98
N ASN A 350 -8.32 1.08 1.07
CA ASN A 350 -8.37 2.50 0.81
C ASN A 350 -7.90 3.27 2.07
N PRO A 351 -6.92 4.17 1.96
CA PRO A 351 -6.28 4.80 3.12
C PRO A 351 -7.20 5.78 3.87
N ILE A 352 -8.27 6.26 3.25
CA ILE A 352 -9.21 7.21 3.86
C ILE A 352 -10.28 6.45 4.65
N SER A 353 -10.89 5.44 4.03
CA SER A 353 -12.00 4.69 4.64
C SER A 353 -11.57 3.49 5.49
N GLY A 354 -10.37 2.95 5.27
CA GLY A 354 -9.95 1.64 5.80
C GLY A 354 -10.69 0.44 5.19
N LEU A 355 -11.60 0.65 4.22
CA LEU A 355 -12.30 -0.41 3.52
C LEU A 355 -11.42 -1.07 2.45
N PRO A 356 -11.69 -2.33 2.08
CA PRO A 356 -11.03 -2.95 0.94
C PRO A 356 -11.25 -2.15 -0.36
N ASN A 357 -10.22 -1.98 -1.17
CA ASN A 357 -10.32 -1.23 -2.42
C ASN A 357 -10.78 -2.12 -3.60
N PHE A 358 -10.88 -1.55 -4.80
CA PHE A 358 -11.28 -2.31 -5.99
C PHE A 358 -10.25 -3.35 -6.42
N GLU A 359 -8.98 -3.18 -6.08
CA GLU A 359 -7.97 -4.23 -6.31
C GLU A 359 -8.23 -5.46 -5.43
N ALA A 360 -8.70 -5.26 -4.20
CA ALA A 360 -9.17 -6.35 -3.35
C ALA A 360 -10.41 -7.06 -3.93
N LEU A 361 -11.31 -6.33 -4.60
CA LEU A 361 -12.47 -6.93 -5.28
C LEU A 361 -12.05 -7.70 -6.55
N ARG A 362 -11.14 -7.13 -7.35
CA ARG A 362 -10.61 -7.75 -8.58
C ARG A 362 -9.86 -9.05 -8.32
N SER A 363 -9.11 -9.10 -7.22
CA SER A 363 -8.25 -10.25 -6.86
C SER A 363 -8.92 -11.32 -5.99
N GLN A 364 -10.17 -11.12 -5.57
CA GLN A 364 -10.96 -12.16 -4.91
C GLN A 364 -11.35 -13.29 -5.89
N THR A 365 -11.68 -14.46 -5.35
CA THR A 365 -12.26 -15.56 -6.15
C THR A 365 -13.51 -15.08 -6.91
N PRO A 366 -13.72 -15.51 -8.16
CA PRO A 366 -14.88 -15.09 -8.96
C PRO A 366 -16.19 -15.27 -8.19
N PHE A 367 -17.00 -14.22 -8.11
CA PHE A 367 -18.16 -14.16 -7.22
C PHE A 367 -19.37 -15.00 -7.64
N GLY A 368 -19.19 -15.95 -8.56
CA GLY A 368 -20.25 -16.79 -9.11
C GLY A 368 -21.47 -15.96 -9.56
N SER A 369 -22.64 -16.34 -9.07
CA SER A 369 -23.94 -15.73 -9.38
C SER A 369 -24.29 -14.46 -8.58
N ALA A 370 -23.34 -13.80 -7.92
CA ALA A 370 -23.60 -12.54 -7.23
C ALA A 370 -23.75 -11.38 -8.24
N THR A 371 -24.70 -10.46 -8.00
CA THR A 371 -24.82 -9.19 -8.73
C THR A 371 -23.78 -8.19 -8.19
N VAL A 372 -23.11 -7.44 -9.06
CA VAL A 372 -22.19 -6.36 -8.67
C VAL A 372 -22.96 -5.04 -8.68
N VAL A 373 -22.92 -4.32 -7.56
CA VAL A 373 -23.46 -2.96 -7.46
C VAL A 373 -22.31 -2.00 -7.27
N ALA A 374 -22.29 -0.94 -8.07
CA ALA A 374 -21.41 0.22 -7.89
C ALA A 374 -22.24 1.43 -7.47
N ALA A 375 -21.71 2.25 -6.58
CA ALA A 375 -22.27 3.53 -6.20
C ALA A 375 -21.23 4.62 -6.41
N LYS A 376 -21.65 5.75 -6.97
CA LYS A 376 -20.77 6.89 -7.20
C LYS A 376 -21.39 8.15 -6.63
N VAL A 377 -20.61 8.86 -5.82
CA VAL A 377 -20.98 10.20 -5.34
C VAL A 377 -20.94 11.16 -6.53
N VAL A 378 -22.02 11.90 -6.75
CA VAL A 378 -22.14 12.86 -7.85
C VAL A 378 -21.28 14.08 -7.53
N ASN A 379 -20.49 14.54 -8.52
CA ASN A 379 -19.58 15.70 -8.41
C ASN A 379 -18.64 15.62 -7.19
N PHE A 380 -18.08 14.42 -6.94
CA PHE A 380 -17.19 14.21 -5.80
C PHE A 380 -15.96 15.11 -5.83
N GLU A 381 -15.43 15.40 -7.02
CA GLU A 381 -14.27 16.25 -7.24
C GLU A 381 -14.53 17.70 -6.79
N ASP A 382 -15.72 18.23 -7.09
CA ASP A 382 -16.14 19.57 -6.64
C ASP A 382 -16.28 19.60 -5.10
N LEU A 383 -16.85 18.55 -4.51
CA LEU A 383 -16.96 18.40 -3.05
C LEU A 383 -15.57 18.33 -2.41
N ALA A 384 -14.65 17.57 -2.99
CA ALA A 384 -13.27 17.43 -2.51
C ALA A 384 -12.49 18.75 -2.60
N ALA A 385 -12.73 19.56 -3.64
CA ALA A 385 -12.12 20.87 -3.79
C ALA A 385 -12.64 21.90 -2.75
N PHE A 386 -13.90 21.78 -2.32
CA PHE A 386 -14.52 22.72 -1.41
C PHE A 386 -14.32 22.39 0.08
N ILE A 387 -14.13 21.12 0.43
CA ILE A 387 -14.03 20.67 1.83
C ILE A 387 -12.57 20.76 2.33
N PRO A 388 -12.25 21.62 3.31
CA PRO A 388 -10.88 21.81 3.77
C PRO A 388 -10.40 20.67 4.69
N GLY A 389 -9.09 20.42 4.69
CA GLY A 389 -8.39 19.60 5.69
C GLY A 389 -8.81 18.13 5.72
N ASP A 390 -9.14 17.62 6.91
CA ASP A 390 -9.56 16.22 7.13
C ASP A 390 -11.02 15.94 6.76
N GLY A 391 -11.76 16.94 6.27
CA GLY A 391 -13.19 16.86 6.03
C GLY A 391 -13.61 15.83 4.98
N ILE A 392 -12.75 15.53 4.01
CA ILE A 392 -12.99 14.45 3.03
C ILE A 392 -13.06 13.08 3.74
N GLY A 393 -12.24 12.86 4.76
CA GLY A 393 -12.30 11.64 5.57
C GLY A 393 -13.66 11.47 6.25
N LYS A 394 -14.18 12.54 6.85
CA LYS A 394 -15.50 12.57 7.49
C LYS A 394 -16.64 12.41 6.48
N LEU A 395 -16.52 13.00 5.29
CA LEU A 395 -17.46 12.80 4.19
C LEU A 395 -17.55 11.30 3.83
N VAL A 396 -16.40 10.70 3.53
CA VAL A 396 -16.28 9.30 3.16
C VAL A 396 -16.81 8.39 4.26
N GLU A 397 -16.53 8.70 5.54
CA GLU A 397 -17.02 7.95 6.69
C GLU A 397 -18.56 7.96 6.75
N GLN A 398 -19.20 9.13 6.58
CA GLN A 398 -20.66 9.24 6.60
C GLN A 398 -21.31 8.54 5.40
N VAL A 399 -20.74 8.69 4.19
CA VAL A 399 -21.18 7.98 2.98
C VAL A 399 -21.08 6.47 3.20
N THR A 400 -19.93 6.00 3.70
CA THR A 400 -19.67 4.61 4.04
C THR A 400 -20.71 4.07 5.03
N ARG A 401 -21.00 4.80 6.10
CA ARG A 401 -21.96 4.39 7.13
C ARG A 401 -23.37 4.19 6.55
N ARG A 402 -23.80 5.06 5.63
CA ARG A 402 -25.09 4.92 4.93
C ARG A 402 -25.09 3.73 3.98
N LEU A 403 -24.00 3.51 3.24
CA LEU A 403 -23.86 2.39 2.30
C LEU A 403 -23.67 1.03 2.99
N GLN A 404 -23.10 0.97 4.18
CA GLN A 404 -22.97 -0.28 4.95
C GLN A 404 -24.34 -0.90 5.30
N LEU A 405 -25.39 -0.07 5.41
CA LEU A 405 -26.76 -0.56 5.58
C LEU A 405 -27.25 -1.35 4.35
N ALA A 406 -26.73 -1.03 3.17
CA ALA A 406 -27.02 -1.70 1.90
C ALA A 406 -26.35 -3.06 1.77
N SER A 407 -25.13 -3.19 2.31
CA SER A 407 -24.27 -4.31 1.96
C SER A 407 -24.71 -5.63 2.61
N GLN A 408 -25.68 -5.63 3.53
CA GLN A 408 -26.36 -6.82 4.13
C GLN A 408 -25.45 -8.04 4.39
N GLY A 409 -24.26 -7.81 4.95
CA GLY A 409 -23.30 -8.88 5.29
C GLY A 409 -22.25 -9.18 4.22
N THR A 410 -22.29 -8.49 3.08
CA THR A 410 -21.21 -8.45 2.09
C THR A 410 -20.26 -7.29 2.35
N THR A 411 -19.01 -7.46 1.90
CA THR A 411 -17.95 -6.47 2.06
C THR A 411 -18.22 -5.28 1.15
N LEU A 412 -18.31 -4.08 1.75
CA LEU A 412 -18.30 -2.83 1.00
C LEU A 412 -16.85 -2.50 0.61
N HIS A 413 -16.65 -2.24 -0.67
CA HIS A 413 -15.40 -1.80 -1.25
C HIS A 413 -15.45 -0.30 -1.56
N HIS A 414 -14.33 0.40 -1.39
CA HIS A 414 -14.20 1.82 -1.68
C HIS A 414 -12.89 2.09 -2.42
N ASP A 415 -12.96 2.76 -3.55
CA ASP A 415 -11.78 3.17 -4.32
C ASP A 415 -11.57 4.69 -4.24
N LEU A 416 -10.72 5.25 -5.08
CA LEU A 416 -10.59 6.70 -5.20
C LEU A 416 -11.87 7.33 -5.79
N ASP A 417 -12.01 8.65 -5.66
CA ASP A 417 -13.06 9.46 -6.32
C ASP A 417 -14.51 9.16 -5.85
N GLY A 418 -14.71 8.90 -4.55
CA GLY A 418 -16.05 8.76 -3.97
C GLY A 418 -16.85 7.58 -4.53
N THR A 419 -16.14 6.54 -4.97
CA THR A 419 -16.73 5.40 -5.67
C THR A 419 -16.67 4.14 -4.83
N PHE A 420 -17.81 3.46 -4.73
CA PHE A 420 -18.02 2.31 -3.86
C PHE A 420 -18.57 1.12 -4.66
N ALA A 421 -18.32 -0.09 -4.21
CA ALA A 421 -18.92 -1.28 -4.79
C ALA A 421 -19.15 -2.39 -3.77
N TRP A 422 -20.18 -3.19 -3.97
CA TRP A 422 -20.43 -4.38 -3.15
C TRP A 422 -21.12 -5.45 -3.99
N LEU A 423 -21.26 -6.63 -3.39
CA LEU A 423 -21.89 -7.78 -4.03
C LEU A 423 -23.26 -8.01 -3.42
N VAL A 424 -24.24 -8.33 -4.24
CA VAL A 424 -25.59 -8.71 -3.81
C VAL A 424 -25.84 -10.16 -4.22
N PRO A 425 -26.06 -11.09 -3.27
CA PRO A 425 -26.35 -12.48 -3.60
C PRO A 425 -27.59 -12.64 -4.50
N TYR A 426 -27.56 -13.63 -5.41
CA TYR A 426 -28.60 -13.84 -6.44
C TYR A 426 -30.04 -13.85 -5.92
N TYR A 427 -30.28 -14.44 -4.74
CA TYR A 427 -31.63 -14.58 -4.17
C TYR A 427 -32.27 -13.25 -3.72
N GLN A 428 -31.50 -12.16 -3.66
CA GLN A 428 -32.00 -10.82 -3.33
C GLN A 428 -32.20 -9.93 -4.57
N HIS A 429 -31.91 -10.44 -5.77
CA HIS A 429 -31.94 -9.66 -7.01
C HIS A 429 -33.33 -9.05 -7.30
N SER A 430 -34.43 -9.74 -6.95
CA SER A 430 -35.79 -9.26 -7.18
C SER A 430 -36.17 -8.00 -6.39
N GLN A 431 -35.38 -7.60 -5.39
CA GLN A 431 -35.62 -6.41 -4.56
C GLN A 431 -34.60 -5.29 -4.78
N ILE A 432 -33.66 -5.45 -5.71
CA ILE A 432 -32.52 -4.55 -5.85
C ILE A 432 -32.94 -3.11 -6.16
N GLU A 433 -33.95 -2.94 -7.03
CA GLU A 433 -34.48 -1.62 -7.39
C GLU A 433 -35.02 -0.86 -6.17
N GLY A 434 -35.89 -1.50 -5.37
CA GLY A 434 -36.44 -0.89 -4.17
C GLY A 434 -35.36 -0.59 -3.12
N GLN A 435 -34.35 -1.45 -2.99
CA GLN A 435 -33.21 -1.22 -2.11
C GLN A 435 -32.38 -0.01 -2.56
N LEU A 436 -32.03 0.09 -3.84
CA LEU A 436 -31.25 1.22 -4.38
C LEU A 436 -32.01 2.55 -4.27
N ALA A 437 -33.31 2.55 -4.55
CA ALA A 437 -34.16 3.73 -4.38
C ALA A 437 -34.21 4.18 -2.89
N GLY A 438 -34.37 3.23 -1.97
CA GLY A 438 -34.33 3.51 -0.54
C GLY A 438 -32.98 4.07 -0.08
N LEU A 439 -31.87 3.53 -0.59
CA LEU A 439 -30.52 4.02 -0.30
C LEU A 439 -30.31 5.42 -0.85
N ALA A 440 -30.70 5.70 -2.10
CA ALA A 440 -30.66 7.04 -2.66
C ALA A 440 -31.42 8.05 -1.78
N ALA A 441 -32.60 7.66 -1.27
CA ALA A 441 -33.41 8.50 -0.40
C ALA A 441 -32.70 8.83 0.94
N LEU A 442 -31.85 7.96 1.47
CA LEU A 442 -31.03 8.26 2.67
C LEU A 442 -30.05 9.41 2.41
N PHE A 443 -29.66 9.63 1.16
CA PHE A 443 -28.76 10.71 0.77
C PHE A 443 -29.46 12.07 0.57
N ASN A 444 -30.80 12.12 0.58
CA ASN A 444 -31.54 13.39 0.62
C ASN A 444 -31.34 14.17 1.93
N ALA A 445 -30.89 13.52 3.00
CA ALA A 445 -30.53 14.20 4.24
C ALA A 445 -29.08 14.74 4.15
N PRO A 446 -28.85 16.05 4.40
CA PRO A 446 -27.52 16.65 4.33
C PRO A 446 -26.51 15.93 5.22
N LEU A 447 -25.26 15.83 4.77
CA LEU A 447 -24.15 15.32 5.55
C LEU A 447 -23.54 16.45 6.39
N THR A 448 -23.25 16.17 7.66
CA THR A 448 -22.60 17.14 8.56
C THR A 448 -21.11 16.83 8.65
N ILE A 449 -20.27 17.76 8.18
CA ILE A 449 -18.80 17.65 8.14
C ILE A 449 -18.23 18.82 8.94
N GLY A 450 -17.95 18.60 10.21
CA GLY A 450 -17.63 19.71 11.13
C GLY A 450 -18.82 20.66 11.25
N GLU A 451 -18.64 21.92 10.87
CA GLU A 451 -19.71 22.94 10.85
C GLU A 451 -20.44 23.02 9.50
N LEU A 452 -19.92 22.37 8.45
CA LEU A 452 -20.52 22.41 7.12
C LEU A 452 -21.67 21.39 7.01
N ARG A 453 -22.74 21.81 6.34
CA ARG A 453 -23.80 20.92 5.85
C ARG A 453 -23.67 20.78 4.34
N VAL A 454 -23.46 19.56 3.88
CA VAL A 454 -23.17 19.26 2.48
C VAL A 454 -24.25 18.33 1.94
N ASP A 455 -24.94 18.77 0.90
CA ASP A 455 -25.88 17.94 0.17
C ASP A 455 -25.11 17.05 -0.80
N VAL A 456 -25.32 15.75 -0.69
CA VAL A 456 -24.60 14.75 -1.48
C VAL A 456 -25.59 13.89 -2.21
N ALA A 457 -25.54 13.92 -3.54
CA ALA A 457 -26.27 12.99 -4.38
C ALA A 457 -25.42 11.75 -4.68
N ILE A 458 -26.08 10.61 -4.80
CA ILE A 458 -25.43 9.32 -5.13
C ILE A 458 -26.21 8.64 -6.26
N ALA A 459 -25.49 8.01 -7.17
CA ALA A 459 -26.07 7.24 -8.27
C ALA A 459 -25.54 5.81 -8.26
N PHE A 460 -26.37 4.87 -8.67
CA PHE A 460 -26.05 3.44 -8.61
C PHE A 460 -25.99 2.78 -10.00
N GLY A 461 -25.10 1.81 -10.14
CA GLY A 461 -24.95 0.99 -11.33
C GLY A 461 -24.98 -0.48 -10.97
N VAL A 462 -25.72 -1.27 -11.74
CA VAL A 462 -25.92 -2.69 -11.46
C VAL A 462 -25.41 -3.52 -12.63
N ASN A 463 -24.58 -4.52 -12.35
CA ASN A 463 -24.25 -5.59 -13.29
C ASN A 463 -24.60 -6.96 -12.70
N ASP A 464 -25.61 -7.60 -13.27
CA ASP A 464 -26.05 -8.95 -12.91
C ASP A 464 -25.61 -10.01 -13.93
N GLU A 465 -24.80 -9.65 -14.93
CA GLU A 465 -24.15 -10.63 -15.79
C GLU A 465 -23.10 -11.41 -14.98
N PHE A 466 -23.12 -12.74 -15.09
CA PHE A 466 -22.24 -13.64 -14.34
C PHE A 466 -20.97 -14.04 -15.10
N GLU A 467 -20.87 -13.63 -16.37
CA GLU A 467 -19.73 -13.92 -17.22
C GLU A 467 -18.61 -12.89 -17.07
N GLY A 468 -17.37 -13.32 -17.34
CA GLY A 468 -16.19 -12.47 -17.30
C GLY A 468 -15.49 -12.41 -15.93
N SER A 469 -14.33 -11.74 -15.91
CA SER A 469 -13.55 -11.56 -14.70
C SER A 469 -14.21 -10.57 -13.73
N ASN A 470 -13.88 -10.64 -12.44
CA ASN A 470 -14.35 -9.66 -11.44
C ASN A 470 -14.04 -8.22 -11.86
N ALA A 471 -12.90 -8.00 -12.54
CA ALA A 471 -12.53 -6.68 -13.07
C ALA A 471 -13.49 -6.19 -14.15
N GLN A 472 -13.87 -7.05 -15.11
CA GLN A 472 -14.83 -6.71 -16.16
C GLN A 472 -16.22 -6.43 -15.57
N ARG A 473 -16.65 -7.26 -14.63
CA ARG A 473 -17.99 -7.16 -14.02
C ARG A 473 -18.13 -5.90 -13.15
N LEU A 474 -17.07 -5.52 -12.44
CA LEU A 474 -16.99 -4.24 -11.72
C LEU A 474 -17.01 -3.05 -12.67
N ALA A 475 -16.22 -3.10 -13.75
CA ALA A 475 -16.20 -2.03 -14.75
C ALA A 475 -17.59 -1.81 -15.38
N ALA A 476 -18.30 -2.89 -15.70
CA ALA A 476 -19.69 -2.83 -16.18
C ALA A 476 -20.64 -2.12 -15.20
N ALA A 477 -20.57 -2.46 -13.91
CA ALA A 477 -21.37 -1.79 -12.89
C ALA A 477 -21.02 -0.29 -12.76
N LEU A 478 -19.75 0.08 -12.85
CA LEU A 478 -19.31 1.48 -12.83
C LEU A 478 -19.81 2.28 -14.04
N VAL A 479 -19.78 1.69 -15.24
CA VAL A 479 -20.34 2.29 -16.45
C VAL A 479 -21.84 2.56 -16.28
N ALA A 480 -22.58 1.63 -15.67
CA ALA A 480 -23.98 1.84 -15.35
C ALA A 480 -24.19 2.95 -14.30
N ALA A 481 -23.33 3.06 -13.28
CA ALA A 481 -23.42 4.14 -12.31
C ALA A 481 -23.22 5.51 -12.98
N GLU A 482 -22.23 5.62 -13.86
CA GLU A 482 -21.98 6.84 -14.64
C GLU A 482 -23.16 7.20 -15.55
N ARG A 483 -23.78 6.19 -16.18
CA ARG A 483 -24.99 6.39 -16.98
C ARG A 483 -26.13 6.95 -16.13
N ALA A 484 -26.32 6.43 -14.91
CA ALA A 484 -27.35 6.91 -13.99
C ALA A 484 -27.17 8.39 -13.67
N ILE A 485 -25.94 8.84 -13.46
CA ILE A 485 -25.61 10.27 -13.28
C ILE A 485 -26.05 11.08 -14.52
N ARG A 486 -25.62 10.66 -15.72
CA ARG A 486 -25.93 11.38 -16.97
C ARG A 486 -27.43 11.45 -17.28
N THR A 487 -28.17 10.38 -17.02
CA THR A 487 -29.63 10.33 -17.26
C THR A 487 -30.44 10.86 -16.08
N ARG A 488 -29.79 11.44 -15.06
CA ARG A 488 -30.43 11.92 -13.81
C ARG A 488 -31.35 10.86 -13.17
N SER A 489 -30.95 9.60 -13.29
CA SER A 489 -31.66 8.46 -12.73
C SER A 489 -30.98 8.03 -11.44
N LEU A 490 -31.74 7.53 -10.46
CA LEU A 490 -31.17 7.06 -9.19
C LEU A 490 -30.25 5.85 -9.39
N TRP A 491 -30.58 4.99 -10.36
CA TRP A 491 -29.79 3.83 -10.71
C TRP A 491 -29.98 3.45 -12.18
N THR A 492 -29.03 2.71 -12.76
CA THR A 492 -29.24 2.01 -14.03
C THR A 492 -28.59 0.64 -14.04
N LYS A 493 -29.01 -0.20 -15.00
CA LYS A 493 -28.48 -1.55 -15.22
C LYS A 493 -27.53 -1.58 -16.41
N TYR A 494 -26.44 -2.32 -16.28
CA TYR A 494 -25.58 -2.70 -17.40
C TYR A 494 -26.29 -3.75 -18.27
N THR A 495 -26.27 -3.56 -19.58
CA THR A 495 -26.93 -4.46 -20.54
C THR A 495 -25.97 -4.82 -21.65
N SER A 496 -26.03 -6.03 -22.21
CA SER A 496 -25.10 -6.47 -23.27
C SER A 496 -25.09 -5.55 -24.51
N ARG A 497 -26.20 -4.88 -24.83
CA ARG A 497 -26.28 -3.82 -25.85
C ARG A 497 -25.29 -2.67 -25.61
N GLN A 498 -25.05 -2.31 -24.34
CA GLN A 498 -24.07 -1.28 -23.98
C GLN A 498 -22.63 -1.70 -24.27
N LYS A 499 -22.34 -3.01 -24.27
CA LYS A 499 -21.03 -3.54 -24.66
C LYS A 499 -20.79 -3.36 -26.16
N GLU A 500 -21.82 -3.57 -26.97
CA GLU A 500 -21.80 -3.36 -28.42
C GLU A 500 -21.76 -1.86 -28.78
N ASP A 501 -22.52 -1.03 -28.06
CA ASP A 501 -22.49 0.42 -28.17
C ASP A 501 -21.10 0.99 -27.79
N ALA A 502 -20.46 0.47 -26.74
CA ALA A 502 -19.11 0.88 -26.35
C ALA A 502 -18.06 0.47 -27.40
N GLY A 503 -18.21 -0.73 -28.00
CA GLY A 503 -17.36 -1.15 -29.11
C GLY A 503 -17.49 -0.26 -30.34
N TRP A 504 -18.73 0.13 -30.67
CA TRP A 504 -19.03 1.12 -31.71
C TRP A 504 -18.40 2.48 -31.38
N GLN A 505 -18.58 2.99 -30.16
CA GLN A 505 -18.02 4.26 -29.71
C GLN A 505 -16.50 4.31 -29.78
N LEU A 506 -15.82 3.24 -29.36
CA LEU A 506 -14.35 3.16 -29.35
C LEU A 506 -13.73 3.10 -30.75
N SER A 507 -14.52 2.72 -31.77
CA SER A 507 -14.06 2.57 -33.16
C SER A 507 -14.71 3.57 -34.13
N PHE A 508 -15.59 4.44 -33.63
CA PHE A 508 -16.39 5.36 -34.44
C PHE A 508 -15.52 6.31 -35.25
N HIS A 509 -14.49 6.90 -34.64
CA HIS A 509 -13.61 7.85 -35.32
C HIS A 509 -12.98 7.25 -36.58
N SER A 510 -12.37 6.06 -36.46
CA SER A 510 -11.79 5.34 -37.60
C SER A 510 -12.84 4.94 -38.64
N GLN A 511 -14.02 4.51 -38.20
CA GLN A 511 -15.08 4.06 -39.13
C GLN A 511 -15.72 5.23 -39.87
N LEU A 512 -15.84 6.40 -39.25
CA LEU A 512 -16.39 7.58 -39.89
C LEU A 512 -15.47 8.06 -41.02
N GLU A 513 -14.15 8.09 -40.80
CA GLU A 513 -13.18 8.49 -41.83
C GLU A 513 -13.21 7.55 -43.03
N ASP A 514 -13.20 6.23 -42.78
CA ASP A 514 -13.34 5.22 -43.81
C ASP A 514 -14.69 5.34 -44.55
N ALA A 515 -15.79 5.59 -43.83
CA ALA A 515 -17.12 5.69 -44.41
C ALA A 515 -17.33 6.95 -45.26
N LEU A 516 -16.77 8.10 -44.85
CA LEU A 516 -16.79 9.35 -45.62
C LEU A 516 -15.97 9.23 -46.91
N THR A 517 -14.82 8.54 -46.85
CA THR A 517 -13.94 8.36 -48.02
C THR A 517 -14.43 7.23 -48.95
N GLY A 518 -14.99 6.18 -48.38
CA GLY A 518 -15.45 4.97 -49.07
C GLY A 518 -16.83 5.08 -49.72
N GLY A 519 -17.58 6.16 -49.42
CA GLY A 519 -18.92 6.38 -49.96
C GLY A 519 -20.04 5.65 -49.22
N ASP A 520 -19.76 5.06 -48.06
CA ASP A 520 -20.78 4.46 -47.18
C ASP A 520 -21.68 5.53 -46.56
N ILE A 521 -21.14 6.74 -46.34
CA ILE A 521 -21.90 7.95 -46.02
C ILE A 521 -22.14 8.74 -47.30
N TRP A 522 -23.40 9.07 -47.55
CA TRP A 522 -23.87 9.78 -48.74
C TRP A 522 -24.98 10.77 -48.38
N VAL A 523 -25.29 11.69 -49.30
CA VAL A 523 -26.30 12.74 -49.09
C VAL A 523 -27.53 12.42 -49.94
N ALA A 524 -28.67 12.24 -49.27
CA ALA A 524 -29.98 12.18 -49.89
C ALA A 524 -30.59 13.59 -49.97
N PHE A 525 -31.42 13.83 -50.98
CA PHE A 525 -32.05 15.11 -51.22
C PHE A 525 -33.56 14.95 -51.13
N GLN A 526 -34.22 15.65 -50.21
CA GLN A 526 -35.66 15.60 -50.05
C GLN A 526 -36.32 16.88 -50.58
N PRO A 527 -37.28 16.79 -51.51
CA PRO A 527 -37.91 17.97 -52.08
C PRO A 527 -38.89 18.67 -51.12
N GLN A 528 -38.93 19.99 -51.20
CA GLN A 528 -39.83 20.88 -50.46
C GLN A 528 -40.70 21.66 -51.45
N TYR A 529 -42.02 21.63 -51.22
CA TYR A 529 -42.99 22.22 -52.14
C TYR A 529 -43.75 23.36 -51.49
N GLU A 530 -43.97 24.43 -52.24
CA GLU A 530 -44.93 25.47 -51.89
C GLU A 530 -46.33 24.85 -51.90
N ILE A 531 -47.01 24.87 -50.75
CA ILE A 531 -48.27 24.15 -50.55
C ILE A 531 -49.37 24.71 -51.46
N ALA A 532 -49.40 26.03 -51.65
CA ALA A 532 -50.44 26.71 -52.42
C ALA A 532 -50.39 26.39 -53.92
N THR A 533 -49.19 26.26 -54.51
CA THR A 533 -49.01 26.11 -55.96
C THR A 533 -48.51 24.71 -56.36
N ASN A 534 -48.13 23.89 -55.38
CA ASN A 534 -47.45 22.62 -55.56
C ASN A 534 -46.16 22.74 -56.40
N LYS A 535 -45.48 23.88 -56.32
CA LYS A 535 -44.21 24.14 -57.00
C LYS A 535 -43.06 23.71 -56.10
N LEU A 536 -42.05 23.04 -56.67
CA LEU A 536 -40.81 22.76 -55.96
C LEU A 536 -40.05 24.08 -55.69
N VAL A 537 -39.79 24.37 -54.43
CA VAL A 537 -39.14 25.63 -53.98
C VAL A 537 -37.84 25.40 -53.22
N GLY A 538 -37.68 24.22 -52.62
CA GLY A 538 -36.51 23.89 -51.82
C GLY A 538 -36.18 22.41 -51.86
N VAL A 539 -35.00 22.07 -51.35
CA VAL A 539 -34.51 20.72 -51.19
C VAL A 539 -33.68 20.66 -49.91
N GLU A 540 -33.94 19.67 -49.06
CA GLU A 540 -33.12 19.41 -47.87
C GLU A 540 -32.09 18.32 -48.13
N ALA A 541 -30.82 18.61 -47.80
CA ALA A 541 -29.70 17.69 -47.86
C ALA A 541 -29.59 16.90 -46.55
N LEU A 542 -29.74 15.59 -46.65
CA LEU A 542 -29.88 14.69 -45.51
C LEU A 542 -28.79 13.61 -45.56
N ALA A 543 -27.93 13.57 -44.54
CA ALA A 543 -26.91 12.54 -44.41
C ALA A 543 -27.54 11.14 -44.27
N ARG A 544 -26.96 10.15 -44.94
CA ARG A 544 -27.35 8.74 -44.88
C ARG A 544 -26.11 7.89 -44.74
N TRP A 545 -26.17 6.88 -43.88
CA TRP A 545 -25.08 5.93 -43.71
C TRP A 545 -25.56 4.51 -43.98
N THR A 546 -24.96 3.85 -44.96
CA THR A 546 -25.14 2.43 -45.22
C THR A 546 -23.89 1.66 -44.77
N HIS A 547 -23.87 1.18 -43.54
CA HIS A 547 -22.70 0.51 -42.98
C HIS A 547 -22.54 -0.91 -43.55
N PRO A 548 -21.32 -1.34 -43.95
CA PRO A 548 -21.09 -2.61 -44.66
C PRO A 548 -21.64 -3.86 -43.95
N THR A 549 -21.60 -3.89 -42.62
CA THR A 549 -22.05 -5.03 -41.81
C THR A 549 -23.35 -4.80 -41.05
N ARG A 550 -23.74 -3.54 -40.82
CA ARG A 550 -24.93 -3.18 -40.00
C ARG A 550 -26.12 -2.79 -40.87
N GLY A 551 -25.91 -2.58 -42.16
CA GLY A 551 -26.93 -2.02 -43.05
C GLY A 551 -27.16 -0.54 -42.77
N PRO A 552 -28.34 0.00 -43.12
CA PRO A 552 -28.66 1.41 -42.93
C PRO A 552 -28.65 1.82 -41.45
N ILE A 553 -27.85 2.83 -41.11
CA ILE A 553 -27.80 3.43 -39.78
C ILE A 553 -28.62 4.73 -39.78
N PRO A 554 -29.59 4.90 -38.86
CA PRO A 554 -30.38 6.12 -38.76
C PRO A 554 -29.53 7.38 -38.49
N PRO A 555 -29.85 8.54 -39.10
CA PRO A 555 -29.17 9.82 -38.83
C PRO A 555 -29.06 10.16 -37.35
N ASP A 556 -30.15 10.03 -36.59
CA ASP A 556 -30.23 10.31 -35.16
C ASP A 556 -29.21 9.49 -34.34
N GLU A 557 -28.79 8.33 -34.83
CA GLU A 557 -27.83 7.46 -34.13
C GLU A 557 -26.38 7.90 -34.37
N PHE A 558 -25.99 8.14 -35.62
CA PHE A 558 -24.59 8.46 -35.93
C PHE A 558 -24.25 9.94 -35.78
N ILE A 559 -25.22 10.85 -35.89
CA ILE A 559 -24.99 12.29 -35.65
C ILE A 559 -24.67 12.52 -34.18
N VAL A 560 -25.49 11.97 -33.25
CA VAL A 560 -25.24 12.03 -31.80
C VAL A 560 -23.87 11.43 -31.45
N GLN A 561 -23.48 10.37 -32.17
CA GLN A 561 -22.19 9.75 -31.94
C GLN A 561 -21.03 10.61 -32.44
N ALA A 562 -21.18 11.26 -33.61
CA ALA A 562 -20.20 12.20 -34.14
C ALA A 562 -20.04 13.43 -33.23
N GLU A 563 -21.10 13.89 -32.59
CA GLU A 563 -21.02 14.97 -31.58
C GLU A 563 -20.21 14.53 -30.36
N LYS A 564 -20.48 13.34 -29.83
CA LYS A 564 -19.75 12.79 -28.67
C LYS A 564 -18.29 12.53 -28.94
N SER A 565 -17.92 12.13 -30.16
CA SER A 565 -16.53 11.89 -30.56
C SER A 565 -15.83 13.13 -31.10
N GLN A 566 -16.48 14.30 -31.10
CA GLN A 566 -16.00 15.55 -31.70
C GLN A 566 -15.72 15.47 -33.21
N ASP A 567 -16.32 14.50 -33.90
CA ASP A 567 -16.21 14.32 -35.35
C ASP A 567 -17.32 15.03 -36.14
N ILE A 568 -18.31 15.60 -35.46
CA ILE A 568 -19.47 16.28 -36.09
C ILE A 568 -19.05 17.38 -37.07
N TYR A 569 -17.93 18.07 -36.82
CA TYR A 569 -17.40 19.07 -37.75
C TYR A 569 -17.07 18.47 -39.12
N ARG A 570 -16.39 17.31 -39.15
CA ARG A 570 -16.00 16.64 -40.40
C ARG A 570 -17.20 16.17 -41.19
N LEU A 571 -18.17 15.54 -40.51
CA LEU A 571 -19.41 15.10 -41.13
C LEU A 571 -20.18 16.28 -41.72
N THR A 572 -20.29 17.38 -40.98
CA THR A 572 -20.97 18.60 -41.43
C THR A 572 -20.33 19.18 -42.69
N LEU A 573 -19.00 19.30 -42.73
CA LEU A 573 -18.30 19.81 -43.91
C LEU A 573 -18.50 18.92 -45.14
N PHE A 574 -18.51 17.61 -44.97
CA PHE A 574 -18.80 16.67 -46.07
C PHE A 574 -20.21 16.87 -46.65
N VAL A 575 -21.22 16.95 -45.79
CA VAL A 575 -22.62 17.16 -46.23
C VAL A 575 -22.77 18.54 -46.87
N MET A 576 -22.18 19.57 -46.26
CA MET A 576 -22.21 20.95 -46.75
C MET A 576 -21.58 21.09 -48.14
N ASP A 577 -20.42 20.48 -48.37
CA ASP A 577 -19.74 20.51 -49.67
C ASP A 577 -20.60 19.87 -50.78
N GLN A 578 -21.16 18.68 -50.51
CA GLN A 578 -22.06 17.99 -51.45
C GLN A 578 -23.34 18.78 -51.72
N ALA A 579 -23.93 19.38 -50.68
CA ALA A 579 -25.13 20.20 -50.80
C ALA A 579 -24.88 21.46 -51.64
N ILE A 580 -23.79 22.21 -51.36
CA ILE A 580 -23.40 23.41 -52.11
C ILE A 580 -23.11 23.05 -53.58
N ARG A 581 -22.38 21.95 -53.82
CA ARG A 581 -22.10 21.47 -55.17
C ARG A 581 -23.36 21.08 -55.93
N SER A 582 -24.32 20.42 -55.29
CA SER A 582 -25.61 20.05 -55.89
C SER A 582 -26.48 21.28 -56.15
N ALA A 583 -26.51 22.24 -55.23
CA ALA A 583 -27.21 23.51 -55.38
C ALA A 583 -26.66 24.32 -56.55
N ALA A 584 -25.33 24.37 -56.72
CA ALA A 584 -24.70 25.06 -57.85
C ALA A 584 -25.12 24.45 -59.19
N GLN A 585 -25.19 23.12 -59.28
CA GLN A 585 -25.67 22.43 -60.49
C GLN A 585 -27.16 22.70 -60.79
N LEU A 586 -28.00 22.86 -59.77
CA LEU A 586 -29.39 23.29 -59.95
C LEU A 586 -29.46 24.74 -60.45
N HIS A 587 -28.65 25.62 -59.85
CA HIS A 587 -28.57 27.03 -60.21
C HIS A 587 -28.11 27.25 -61.66
N GLU A 588 -27.06 26.53 -62.10
CA GLU A 588 -26.57 26.56 -63.49
C GLU A 588 -27.64 26.14 -64.51
N ARG A 589 -28.59 25.29 -64.11
CA ARG A 589 -29.72 24.86 -64.95
C ARG A 589 -30.90 25.84 -64.92
N GLY A 590 -30.76 26.98 -64.26
CA GLY A 590 -31.80 27.99 -64.11
C GLY A 590 -32.86 27.66 -63.07
N ALA A 591 -32.66 26.62 -62.25
CA ALA A 591 -33.58 26.28 -61.18
C ALA A 591 -33.26 27.12 -59.94
N GLN A 592 -34.17 28.02 -59.58
CA GLN A 592 -34.10 28.81 -58.34
C GLN A 592 -34.71 27.99 -57.20
N ILE A 593 -33.94 27.04 -56.68
CA ILE A 593 -34.33 26.13 -55.60
C ILE A 593 -33.38 26.35 -54.43
N ASN A 594 -33.93 26.53 -53.23
CA ASN A 594 -33.14 26.68 -52.01
C ASN A 594 -32.61 25.33 -51.55
N MET A 595 -31.35 25.28 -51.12
CA MET A 595 -30.74 24.08 -50.55
C MET A 595 -30.62 24.24 -49.05
N SER A 596 -31.27 23.36 -48.29
CA SER A 596 -31.21 23.34 -46.84
C SER A 596 -30.20 22.32 -46.32
N VAL A 597 -29.40 22.69 -45.33
CA VAL A 597 -28.39 21.82 -44.69
C VAL A 597 -28.47 21.96 -43.18
N ASN A 598 -28.55 20.82 -42.50
CA ASN A 598 -28.54 20.73 -41.04
C ASN A 598 -27.17 21.09 -40.44
N LEU A 599 -27.17 21.88 -39.36
CA LEU A 599 -26.00 22.28 -38.60
C LEU A 599 -26.23 22.10 -37.09
N SER A 600 -25.41 21.26 -36.46
CA SER A 600 -25.40 21.10 -35.00
C SER A 600 -24.97 22.39 -34.31
N ALA A 601 -25.68 22.76 -33.24
CA ALA A 601 -25.38 23.96 -32.46
C ALA A 601 -23.99 23.93 -31.82
N THR A 602 -23.45 22.73 -31.56
CA THR A 602 -22.09 22.53 -31.01
C THR A 602 -21.00 23.14 -31.90
N LEU A 603 -21.25 23.31 -33.19
CA LEU A 603 -20.31 23.88 -34.16
C LEU A 603 -20.34 25.41 -34.22
N LEU A 604 -21.32 26.06 -33.60
CA LEU A 604 -21.44 27.52 -33.64
C LEU A 604 -20.32 28.23 -32.85
N ASP A 605 -19.66 27.51 -31.94
CA ASP A 605 -18.46 27.98 -31.23
C ASP A 605 -17.16 27.70 -31.99
N HIS A 606 -17.23 27.05 -33.16
CA HIS A 606 -16.05 26.76 -33.97
C HIS A 606 -15.64 27.98 -34.82
N SER A 607 -14.46 28.55 -34.54
CA SER A 607 -14.02 29.84 -35.12
C SER A 607 -13.99 29.88 -36.65
N ASP A 608 -13.68 28.75 -37.29
CA ASP A 608 -13.38 28.68 -38.73
C ASP A 608 -14.59 28.29 -39.60
N LEU A 609 -15.76 28.02 -38.99
CA LEU A 609 -16.94 27.50 -39.69
C LEU A 609 -17.41 28.43 -40.82
N VAL A 610 -17.66 29.70 -40.50
CA VAL A 610 -18.15 30.70 -41.47
C VAL A 610 -17.15 30.91 -42.59
N GLY A 611 -15.86 30.98 -42.27
CA GLY A 611 -14.79 31.11 -43.25
C GLY A 611 -14.78 29.95 -44.25
N THR A 612 -14.94 28.73 -43.76
CA THR A 612 -14.97 27.51 -44.57
C THR A 612 -16.18 27.48 -45.51
N ILE A 613 -17.37 27.81 -45.01
CA ILE A 613 -18.60 27.86 -45.83
C ILE A 613 -18.47 28.91 -46.95
N ARG A 614 -17.91 30.09 -46.64
CA ARG A 614 -17.65 31.13 -47.66
C ARG A 614 -16.72 30.66 -48.77
N VAL A 615 -15.68 29.89 -48.42
CA VAL A 615 -14.76 29.30 -49.39
C VAL A 615 -15.49 28.31 -50.29
N MET A 616 -16.32 27.42 -49.72
CA MET A 616 -17.12 26.45 -50.48
C MET A 616 -18.10 27.12 -51.45
N LEU A 617 -18.87 28.11 -50.98
CA LEU A 617 -19.79 28.89 -51.81
C LEU A 617 -19.08 29.57 -52.99
N THR A 618 -17.92 30.18 -52.72
CA THR A 618 -17.10 30.86 -53.73
C THR A 618 -16.55 29.87 -54.76
N ALA A 619 -16.06 28.70 -54.31
CA ALA A 619 -15.48 27.68 -55.17
C ALA A 619 -16.51 27.06 -56.14
N HIS A 620 -17.77 26.99 -55.73
CA HIS A 620 -18.87 26.45 -56.54
C HIS A 620 -19.73 27.51 -57.23
N HIS A 621 -19.37 28.79 -57.12
CA HIS A 621 -20.12 29.91 -57.70
C HIS A 621 -21.61 29.95 -57.31
N LEU A 622 -21.94 29.50 -56.09
CA LEU A 622 -23.31 29.52 -55.58
C LEU A 622 -23.59 30.86 -54.88
N PRO A 623 -24.64 31.61 -55.26
CA PRO A 623 -25.09 32.77 -54.49
C PRO A 623 -25.46 32.34 -53.05
N PRO A 624 -24.98 33.04 -52.01
CA PRO A 624 -25.24 32.66 -50.61
C PRO A 624 -26.72 32.52 -50.26
N GLU A 625 -27.59 33.28 -50.92
CA GLU A 625 -29.04 33.29 -50.67
C GLU A 625 -29.73 31.97 -51.06
N ALA A 626 -29.07 31.15 -51.89
CA ALA A 626 -29.56 29.83 -52.28
C ALA A 626 -29.26 28.74 -51.24
N LEU A 627 -28.48 29.04 -50.20
CA LEU A 627 -28.18 28.14 -49.09
C LEU A 627 -28.98 28.54 -47.84
N THR A 628 -29.66 27.57 -47.23
CA THR A 628 -30.34 27.70 -45.96
C THR A 628 -29.68 26.77 -44.95
N ILE A 629 -29.33 27.29 -43.78
CA ILE A 629 -28.76 26.49 -42.68
C ILE A 629 -29.85 26.24 -41.64
N GLU A 630 -30.12 24.97 -41.37
CA GLU A 630 -31.11 24.52 -40.39
C GLU A 630 -30.41 24.22 -39.06
N ILE A 631 -30.89 24.84 -37.98
CA ILE A 631 -30.27 24.72 -36.66
C ILE A 631 -31.11 23.76 -35.82
N THR A 632 -30.52 22.60 -35.48
CA THR A 632 -31.24 21.47 -34.85
C THR A 632 -31.20 21.47 -33.31
N GLU A 633 -30.65 22.50 -32.67
CA GLU A 633 -30.65 22.64 -31.21
C GLU A 633 -30.52 24.12 -30.79
N THR A 634 -31.42 24.60 -29.93
CA THR A 634 -31.48 26.02 -29.55
C THR A 634 -30.92 26.31 -28.15
N ALA A 635 -30.85 25.30 -27.28
CA ALA A 635 -30.43 25.41 -25.89
C ALA A 635 -28.94 25.79 -25.70
N GLN A 636 -28.04 25.37 -26.59
CA GLN A 636 -26.61 25.71 -26.49
C GLN A 636 -26.33 27.18 -26.86
N ILE A 637 -27.25 27.82 -27.57
CA ILE A 637 -27.05 29.16 -28.16
C ILE A 637 -27.41 30.25 -27.14
N GLU A 638 -28.33 29.97 -26.21
CA GLU A 638 -28.73 30.89 -25.14
C GLU A 638 -27.53 31.34 -24.29
N ASN A 639 -26.57 30.45 -24.03
CA ASN A 639 -25.44 30.69 -23.14
C ASN A 639 -24.12 31.04 -23.84
N SER A 640 -24.06 31.00 -25.18
CA SER A 640 -22.83 31.30 -25.94
C SER A 640 -22.91 32.63 -26.70
N ARG A 641 -22.09 33.60 -26.28
CA ARG A 641 -21.87 34.85 -27.04
C ARG A 641 -21.27 34.57 -28.42
N GLN A 642 -20.44 33.55 -28.54
CA GLN A 642 -19.75 33.21 -29.77
C GLN A 642 -20.73 32.63 -30.80
N ALA A 643 -21.62 31.73 -30.39
CA ALA A 643 -22.65 31.18 -31.26
C ALA A 643 -23.53 32.28 -31.89
N ARG A 644 -23.96 33.28 -31.11
CA ARG A 644 -24.72 34.43 -31.63
C ARG A 644 -23.94 35.25 -32.66
N GLN A 645 -22.63 35.43 -32.45
CA GLN A 645 -21.77 36.12 -33.43
C GLN A 645 -21.64 35.33 -34.73
N THR A 646 -21.50 34.00 -34.64
CA THR A 646 -21.43 33.10 -35.79
C THR A 646 -22.71 33.18 -36.64
N LEU A 647 -23.88 33.10 -36.02
CA LEU A 647 -25.17 33.23 -36.72
C LEU A 647 -25.30 34.59 -37.43
N ALA A 648 -24.95 35.68 -36.75
CA ALA A 648 -24.96 37.01 -37.36
C ALA A 648 -23.99 37.13 -38.55
N GLN A 649 -22.84 36.44 -38.52
CA GLN A 649 -21.88 36.42 -39.63
C GLN A 649 -22.39 35.58 -40.81
N LEU A 650 -23.05 34.46 -40.56
CA LEU A 650 -23.71 33.65 -41.61
C LEU A 650 -24.77 34.50 -42.34
N ARG A 651 -25.63 35.21 -41.60
CA ARG A 651 -26.62 36.12 -42.19
C ARG A 651 -25.99 37.25 -43.01
N ARG A 652 -24.94 37.91 -42.49
CA ARG A 652 -24.21 38.96 -43.25
C ARG A 652 -23.58 38.46 -44.53
N THR A 653 -23.34 37.16 -44.65
CA THR A 653 -22.86 36.52 -45.88
C THR A 653 -23.98 36.39 -46.92
N GLY A 654 -25.24 36.53 -46.52
CA GLY A 654 -26.43 36.32 -47.36
C GLY A 654 -27.06 34.93 -47.20
N ILE A 655 -26.51 34.09 -46.31
CA ILE A 655 -27.04 32.74 -46.03
C ILE A 655 -28.32 32.85 -45.21
N ARG A 656 -29.35 32.09 -45.60
CA ARG A 656 -30.63 32.04 -44.89
C ARG A 656 -30.53 31.12 -43.68
N LEU A 657 -31.25 31.44 -42.60
CA LEU A 657 -31.31 30.63 -41.39
C LEU A 657 -32.70 30.04 -41.19
N SER A 658 -32.74 28.78 -40.83
CA SER A 658 -33.95 28.04 -40.49
C SER A 658 -33.84 27.45 -39.09
N ILE A 659 -34.95 27.47 -38.35
CA ILE A 659 -35.05 26.85 -37.03
C ILE A 659 -35.81 25.54 -37.17
N ASP A 660 -35.14 24.45 -36.80
CA ASP A 660 -35.72 23.11 -36.90
C ASP A 660 -36.45 22.67 -35.61
N ASP A 661 -37.33 21.67 -35.74
CA ASP A 661 -38.05 20.99 -34.65
C ASP A 661 -38.81 21.90 -33.64
N TYR A 662 -39.44 22.97 -34.12
CA TYR A 662 -40.18 23.88 -33.23
C TYR A 662 -41.39 23.19 -32.56
N GLY A 663 -41.48 23.31 -31.23
CA GLY A 663 -42.59 22.81 -30.40
C GLY A 663 -42.26 21.62 -29.49
N THR A 664 -41.08 21.02 -29.59
CA THR A 664 -40.69 19.79 -28.85
C THR A 664 -40.09 20.02 -27.45
N GLY A 665 -40.16 21.25 -26.93
CA GLY A 665 -39.77 21.60 -25.56
C GLY A 665 -38.35 22.11 -25.37
N GLN A 666 -37.55 22.21 -26.44
CA GLN A 666 -36.20 22.79 -26.42
C GLN A 666 -36.15 24.24 -26.93
N SER A 667 -37.15 24.69 -27.71
CA SER A 667 -37.16 26.03 -28.33
C SER A 667 -37.84 27.07 -27.43
N ASN A 668 -37.06 28.04 -26.93
CA ASN A 668 -37.53 29.20 -26.17
C ASN A 668 -38.02 30.32 -27.11
N LEU A 669 -39.16 30.97 -26.79
CA LEU A 669 -39.71 32.09 -27.54
C LEU A 669 -38.76 33.30 -27.59
N GLU A 670 -37.96 33.50 -26.55
CA GLU A 670 -36.94 34.56 -26.49
C GLU A 670 -35.90 34.38 -27.60
N TYR A 671 -35.49 33.14 -27.89
CA TYR A 671 -34.48 32.82 -28.87
C TYR A 671 -34.94 33.06 -30.32
N LEU A 672 -36.22 32.78 -30.63
CA LEU A 672 -36.80 33.07 -31.94
C LEU A 672 -36.66 34.54 -32.34
N THR A 673 -36.75 35.44 -31.36
CA THR A 673 -36.63 36.88 -31.59
C THR A 673 -35.18 37.34 -31.79
N GLU A 674 -34.18 36.58 -31.34
CA GLU A 674 -32.77 36.96 -31.41
C GLU A 674 -32.05 36.49 -32.69
N ILE A 675 -32.38 35.31 -33.24
CA ILE A 675 -31.70 34.80 -34.46
C ILE A 675 -32.13 35.57 -35.71
N GLU A 676 -33.35 36.13 -35.69
CA GLU A 676 -34.03 36.65 -36.87
C GLU A 676 -34.08 35.62 -38.02
N ALA A 677 -34.66 34.44 -37.76
CA ALA A 677 -34.70 33.35 -38.74
C ALA A 677 -35.59 33.67 -39.96
N ASP A 678 -35.20 33.13 -41.12
CA ASP A 678 -35.93 33.26 -42.38
C ASP A 678 -36.98 32.15 -42.55
N GLU A 679 -36.82 31.02 -41.85
CA GLU A 679 -37.74 29.87 -41.88
C GLU A 679 -37.94 29.27 -40.48
N ILE A 680 -39.14 28.75 -40.23
CA ILE A 680 -39.48 27.99 -39.02
C ILE A 680 -40.10 26.66 -39.44
N LYS A 681 -39.45 25.54 -39.09
CA LYS A 681 -39.93 24.19 -39.39
C LYS A 681 -40.80 23.67 -38.25
N ILE A 682 -41.96 23.10 -38.61
CA ILE A 682 -42.93 22.50 -37.71
C ILE A 682 -42.65 20.99 -37.65
N ASP A 683 -42.27 20.50 -36.46
CA ASP A 683 -41.88 19.09 -36.26
C ASP A 683 -43.01 18.12 -36.70
N LYS A 684 -42.59 17.08 -37.43
CA LYS A 684 -43.46 16.02 -37.95
C LYS A 684 -44.42 15.41 -36.93
N ARG A 685 -44.04 15.31 -35.64
CA ARG A 685 -44.87 14.74 -34.57
C ARG A 685 -46.19 15.49 -34.43
N PHE A 686 -46.19 16.82 -34.61
CA PHE A 686 -47.41 17.62 -34.59
C PHE A 686 -48.19 17.47 -35.88
N VAL A 687 -47.51 17.58 -37.03
CA VAL A 687 -48.13 17.51 -38.36
C VAL A 687 -48.80 16.16 -38.60
N MET A 688 -48.15 15.05 -38.25
CA MET A 688 -48.68 13.68 -38.45
C MET A 688 -49.93 13.39 -37.62
N THR A 689 -50.16 14.10 -36.50
CA THR A 689 -51.24 13.80 -35.56
C THR A 689 -52.25 14.94 -35.41
N MET A 690 -52.09 16.06 -36.12
CA MET A 690 -52.94 17.24 -35.99
C MET A 690 -54.40 16.99 -36.40
N ARG A 691 -54.65 15.97 -37.23
CA ARG A 691 -56.02 15.58 -37.62
C ARG A 691 -56.80 14.92 -36.49
N ASP A 692 -56.09 14.15 -35.65
CA ASP A 692 -56.69 13.34 -34.59
C ASP A 692 -56.56 13.97 -33.20
N SER A 693 -55.74 15.02 -33.08
CA SER A 693 -55.45 15.71 -31.82
C SER A 693 -55.70 17.21 -31.95
N GLN A 694 -56.78 17.70 -31.33
CA GLN A 694 -57.07 19.14 -31.27
C GLN A 694 -55.89 19.92 -30.69
N ARG A 695 -55.19 19.36 -29.71
CA ARG A 695 -54.02 20.02 -29.11
C ARG A 695 -52.91 20.22 -30.14
N ASN A 696 -52.61 19.22 -30.96
CA ASN A 696 -51.55 19.32 -31.96
C ASN A 696 -51.97 20.23 -33.12
N LEU A 697 -53.25 20.26 -33.47
CA LEU A 697 -53.81 21.23 -34.42
C LEU A 697 -53.58 22.67 -33.97
N GLU A 698 -53.89 23.00 -32.70
CA GLU A 698 -53.67 24.35 -32.17
C GLU A 698 -52.18 24.72 -32.13
N VAL A 699 -51.29 23.75 -31.87
CA VAL A 699 -49.83 23.97 -31.92
C VAL A 699 -49.41 24.32 -33.35
N VAL A 700 -49.79 23.52 -34.35
CA VAL A 700 -49.46 23.78 -35.76
C VAL A 700 -49.97 25.16 -36.19
N LYS A 701 -51.24 25.48 -35.90
CA LYS A 701 -51.84 26.78 -36.22
C LYS A 701 -51.10 27.95 -35.57
N SER A 702 -50.80 27.83 -34.27
CA SER A 702 -50.09 28.88 -33.54
C SER A 702 -48.68 29.11 -34.06
N THR A 703 -48.00 28.04 -34.50
CA THR A 703 -46.66 28.13 -35.10
C THR A 703 -46.69 28.82 -36.46
N ILE A 704 -47.67 28.52 -37.31
CA ILE A 704 -47.86 29.20 -38.60
C ILE A 704 -48.08 30.70 -38.35
N ASP A 705 -49.02 31.05 -37.47
CA ASP A 705 -49.32 32.44 -37.12
C ASP A 705 -48.08 33.18 -36.55
N LEU A 706 -47.26 32.47 -35.77
CA LEU A 706 -46.02 33.02 -35.20
C LEU A 706 -44.98 33.29 -36.29
N ALA A 707 -44.72 32.33 -37.17
CA ALA A 707 -43.77 32.47 -38.28
C ALA A 707 -44.11 33.70 -39.13
N HIS A 708 -45.37 33.83 -39.53
CA HIS A 708 -45.84 34.97 -40.32
C HIS A 708 -45.69 36.30 -39.60
N ARG A 709 -45.96 36.36 -38.29
CA ARG A 709 -45.77 37.58 -37.48
C ARG A 709 -44.30 37.98 -37.32
N LEU A 710 -43.39 37.02 -37.39
CA LEU A 710 -41.95 37.25 -37.37
C LEU A 710 -41.36 37.52 -38.77
N GLY A 711 -42.18 37.43 -39.82
CA GLY A 711 -41.73 37.58 -41.21
C GLY A 711 -40.97 36.37 -41.75
N ALA A 712 -41.09 35.22 -41.11
CA ALA A 712 -40.48 33.95 -41.50
C ALA A 712 -41.45 33.06 -42.29
N VAL A 713 -40.91 32.15 -43.10
CA VAL A 713 -41.67 31.13 -43.84
C VAL A 713 -41.99 29.95 -42.92
N ALA A 714 -43.25 29.50 -42.89
CA ALA A 714 -43.64 28.30 -42.16
C ALA A 714 -43.45 27.04 -43.04
N VAL A 715 -42.65 26.09 -42.56
CA VAL A 715 -42.37 24.82 -43.24
C VAL A 715 -42.96 23.66 -42.43
N ALA A 716 -43.92 22.92 -42.97
CA ALA A 716 -44.48 21.75 -42.30
C ALA A 716 -43.78 20.46 -42.72
N GLU A 717 -43.28 19.71 -41.74
CA GLU A 717 -42.59 18.44 -41.98
C GLU A 717 -43.48 17.20 -41.77
N GLY A 718 -43.10 16.08 -42.38
CA GLY A 718 -43.76 14.79 -42.14
C GLY A 718 -45.14 14.66 -42.78
N ILE A 719 -45.40 15.33 -43.90
CA ILE A 719 -46.65 15.17 -44.66
C ILE A 719 -46.67 13.77 -45.33
N GLU A 720 -47.50 12.87 -44.83
CA GLU A 720 -47.62 11.49 -45.33
C GLU A 720 -48.84 11.25 -46.25
N ASP A 721 -49.84 12.12 -46.21
CA ASP A 721 -51.07 11.98 -46.98
C ASP A 721 -51.63 13.33 -47.49
N GLY A 722 -52.52 13.24 -48.48
CA GLY A 722 -53.11 14.42 -49.13
C GLY A 722 -54.15 15.16 -48.27
N GLU A 723 -54.76 14.51 -47.28
CA GLU A 723 -55.72 15.16 -46.39
C GLU A 723 -55.00 16.06 -45.38
N THR A 724 -53.85 15.62 -44.87
CA THR A 724 -52.91 16.40 -44.06
C THR A 724 -52.40 17.62 -44.86
N MET A 725 -52.05 17.44 -46.14
CA MET A 725 -51.66 18.54 -47.02
C MET A 725 -52.79 19.56 -47.22
N ALA A 726 -54.03 19.11 -47.47
CA ALA A 726 -55.18 19.99 -47.64
C ALA A 726 -55.50 20.79 -46.36
N LEU A 727 -55.34 20.15 -45.19
CA LEU A 727 -55.51 20.82 -43.91
C LEU A 727 -54.44 21.91 -43.70
N LEU A 728 -53.16 21.63 -43.96
CA LEU A 728 -52.09 22.63 -43.89
C LEU A 728 -52.32 23.80 -44.86
N ALA A 729 -52.81 23.52 -46.07
CA ALA A 729 -53.19 24.55 -47.03
C ALA A 729 -54.30 25.46 -46.48
N SER A 730 -55.32 24.88 -45.82
CA SER A 730 -56.42 25.65 -45.21
C SER A 730 -55.97 26.49 -44.00
N LEU A 731 -54.87 26.10 -43.35
CA LEU A 731 -54.25 26.83 -42.25
C LEU A 731 -53.28 27.92 -42.73
N GLY A 732 -53.02 28.01 -44.03
CA GLY A 732 -52.10 29.00 -44.61
C GLY A 732 -50.62 28.66 -44.47
N CYS A 733 -50.25 27.39 -44.31
CA CYS A 733 -48.85 26.97 -44.30
C CYS A 733 -48.18 27.22 -45.66
N ASP A 734 -46.94 27.72 -45.68
CA ASP A 734 -46.27 28.17 -46.91
C ASP A 734 -45.63 27.00 -47.67
N VAL A 735 -44.80 26.21 -46.98
CA VAL A 735 -43.99 25.13 -47.56
C VAL A 735 -44.25 23.81 -46.85
N GLY A 736 -44.23 22.72 -47.59
CA GLY A 736 -44.44 21.36 -47.08
C GLY A 736 -43.32 20.42 -47.51
N GLN A 737 -42.98 19.51 -46.60
CA GLN A 737 -42.04 18.41 -46.81
C GLN A 737 -42.60 17.12 -46.21
N GLY A 738 -42.44 16.00 -46.92
CA GLY A 738 -42.88 14.71 -46.43
C GLY A 738 -42.97 13.64 -47.52
N TYR A 739 -43.21 12.39 -47.12
CA TYR A 739 -43.23 11.25 -48.04
C TYR A 739 -44.35 11.30 -49.08
N HIS A 740 -45.43 12.06 -48.83
CA HIS A 740 -46.46 12.33 -49.81
C HIS A 740 -45.94 13.17 -51.00
N LEU A 741 -45.03 14.11 -50.72
CA LEU A 741 -44.49 15.08 -51.66
C LEU A 741 -43.21 14.58 -52.35
N GLY A 742 -42.43 13.77 -51.64
CA GLY A 742 -41.24 13.12 -52.16
C GLY A 742 -40.38 12.53 -51.05
N LYS A 743 -39.89 11.31 -51.28
CA LYS A 743 -38.95 10.68 -50.35
C LYS A 743 -37.54 11.25 -50.55
N PRO A 744 -36.67 11.22 -49.52
CA PRO A 744 -35.25 11.47 -49.69
C PRO A 744 -34.68 10.56 -50.78
N GLN A 745 -34.06 11.14 -51.79
CA GLN A 745 -33.65 10.45 -53.02
C GLN A 745 -32.24 10.87 -53.45
N LEU A 746 -31.63 10.16 -54.40
CA LEU A 746 -30.33 10.56 -54.95
C LEU A 746 -30.45 11.84 -55.77
N PHE A 747 -29.37 12.62 -55.83
CA PHE A 747 -29.35 13.86 -56.62
C PHE A 747 -29.71 13.62 -58.10
N SER A 748 -29.23 12.50 -58.68
CA SER A 748 -29.55 12.11 -60.05
C SER A 748 -31.05 11.86 -60.28
N GLU A 749 -31.76 11.34 -59.27
CA GLU A 749 -33.19 11.06 -59.34
C GLU A 749 -34.01 12.35 -59.20
N LEU A 750 -33.59 13.24 -58.31
CA LEU A 750 -34.15 14.59 -58.19
C LEU A 750 -34.05 15.35 -59.52
N ILE A 751 -32.88 15.33 -60.14
CA ILE A 751 -32.63 15.98 -61.44
C ILE A 751 -33.48 15.38 -62.57
N ALA A 752 -33.67 14.06 -62.57
CA ALA A 752 -34.52 13.39 -63.56
C ALA A 752 -35.98 13.85 -63.43
N THR A 753 -36.46 14.02 -62.20
CA THR A 753 -37.81 14.50 -61.89
C THR A 753 -38.02 15.96 -62.33
N LEU A 754 -36.99 16.79 -62.23
CA LEU A 754 -37.02 18.16 -62.75
C LEU A 754 -37.07 18.24 -64.28
N SER A 755 -36.54 17.22 -64.96
CA SER A 755 -36.46 17.18 -66.43
C SER A 755 -37.76 16.72 -67.11
N THR A 756 -38.69 16.12 -66.34
CA THR A 756 -39.99 15.60 -66.83
C THR A 756 -41.16 16.56 -66.59
N LEU A 757 -40.96 17.66 -65.88
CA LEU A 757 -41.95 18.73 -65.75
C LEU A 757 -42.00 19.54 -67.06
N PRO A 758 -43.19 19.80 -67.64
CA PRO A 758 -43.29 20.53 -68.90
C PRO A 758 -42.70 21.93 -68.73
N GLN A 759 -41.64 22.23 -69.50
CA GLN A 759 -41.18 23.60 -69.70
C GLN A 759 -42.33 24.40 -70.32
N ASN A 760 -42.97 25.25 -69.53
CA ASN A 760 -43.80 26.32 -70.07
C ASN A 760 -42.88 27.24 -70.89
N ARG A 761 -42.82 26.97 -72.20
CA ARG A 761 -42.38 27.95 -73.19
C ARG A 761 -43.39 29.08 -73.18
N THR A 762 -42.98 30.27 -72.77
CA THR A 762 -43.59 31.50 -73.23
C THR A 762 -42.51 32.41 -73.78
N ALA A 763 -42.76 32.83 -75.02
CA ALA A 763 -42.06 33.87 -75.77
C ALA A 763 -42.18 35.25 -75.12
#